data_AF-A0A6C0LGB8-F1
#
_entry.id   AF-A0A6C0LGB8-F1
#
_cell.length_a   1.000
_cell.length_b   1.000
_cell.length_c   1.000
_cell.angle_alpha   90.00
_cell.angle_beta   90.00
_cell.angle_gamma   90.00
#
_symmetry.space_group_name_H-M   'P 1'
#
loop_
_entity.id
_entity.type
_entity.pdbx_description
1 polymer ?
#
loop_
_entity_poly.entity_id
_entity_poly.type
_entity_poly.pdbx_seq_one_letter_code
_entity_poly.pdbx_strand_id
1 'polypeptide(L)'
;MSNQEKGLLYEKYVKDFIIRTQCKNAYLWNECPETILIDNKLIHSHNTLRLLRKDAKEGHVHSHKDIGIDIIQIENDKCSMVQCKNGYHNGLCVDDIAGIMMRSAFIRNINTFIYYTNCLSRNILYTSGISPYVSHIDCSNNSNIDELVKVSNDSQIYFVKLPYENTNIEIDIVPEIVAYSYQIEAVNTFTEYYKTKNRGILSLPCGCGKTFTSYLISNTYKQVIILSPLREFASQNLNKFIEYGYDKKNTRLVDSDGDRDIDSIKKFIQSNDRFVISCTYDSMDLLSECLELFNDALFIIDEFHNLSKANISSEDNNIYKLLISKHRILYMSATPRIYDIEYDDETVDVDTEVDNDYDENDEETDEDDDTDVDDETVDTEYLFGDVVYQMTFTDAITNKYITDYKIWLPSIHENNEELDKELSIYEIDNEIKNRCKFLYSCIANNGTRKSIVYCRDTEDMKAMMECMKTLNEFYIMDIEMNSISCEDNEKKRKRVLKSFSNGDDKIQLLFNIRILNECIDIPACDSVYISYPPKNKITTIQRISRSTRIDRNNPYKVANVYIWCEEYDDMLETLSSIKEYDIMFKDKVKVSAVDFYNNKDEKELEMIENDKILLSNCIIGVKEFKVISWEEKLATVEEYIKEYGRLPTHKLRNWLYAQRIDYNINRGKMKQKHIRLLWEIFIEKYNPFISSQDKWILKLEKADNYLNINDKIPLRDSQDIYIKGLGIWIARQKDIYKKNIQIMKDENIRALWETFISKYNHLFMDNDEYWKNKLNQLEQYINQNGKLPSPHAEELVEKTLGNWVGTQKRNYKKQIDSNIIMTKENIRALWEQFVNKHFNLFINDEDKWVYKLKQIQQYILENGILPTQNNDNEDTDKMALWICRQKKNYTKYSQIMKNENIRRKWECFVNENEDLLKSEQERWNEKLDIIKEYIKTFNKLPPITNNDENVKKLGKWISHQKDNYSKNKGIMKVDSSIREKWKQFENENYELFKSNEEVWDIRYNALLQFVEQYDKLPSPTAKEHTEKTLGYWVANQKKNYKTKIGLMNEETLIRKEWKELITKYDYLFKSNQELWTDNKIKLEEYIQKYNKLPPIRVKLGRWVSHQKQHYKKKGNNIIENEDTRKKWGDFISKYPHLF
;
A
#
# COMPACT_ATOMS: atom_id res chain seq x y z
N MET A 1 -28.72 -45.60 48.11
CA MET A 1 -27.26 -45.49 48.16
C MET A 1 -26.71 -46.75 48.80
N SER A 2 -25.98 -47.58 48.06
CA SER A 2 -25.30 -48.76 48.58
C SER A 2 -24.23 -48.36 49.61
N ASN A 3 -23.78 -49.30 50.46
CA ASN A 3 -22.69 -48.99 51.41
C ASN A 3 -21.39 -48.59 50.69
N GLN A 4 -21.18 -49.09 49.48
CA GLN A 4 -20.06 -48.77 48.61
C GLN A 4 -20.15 -47.33 48.07
N GLU A 5 -21.31 -46.90 47.58
CA GLU A 5 -21.56 -45.51 47.15
C GLU A 5 -21.38 -44.52 48.32
N LYS A 6 -21.82 -44.90 49.53
CA LYS A 6 -21.61 -44.10 50.75
C LYS A 6 -20.14 -44.01 51.16
N GLY A 7 -19.34 -45.04 50.86
CA GLY A 7 -17.90 -45.07 51.06
C GLY A 7 -17.20 -44.09 50.11
N LEU A 8 -17.46 -44.21 48.81
CA LEU A 8 -16.87 -43.36 47.76
C LEU A 8 -17.17 -41.87 47.96
N LEU A 9 -18.40 -41.52 48.34
CA LEU A 9 -18.73 -40.12 48.65
C LEU A 9 -17.96 -39.60 49.86
N TYR A 10 -17.74 -40.46 50.85
CA TYR A 10 -16.95 -40.11 52.03
C TYR A 10 -15.45 -39.99 51.69
N GLU A 11 -14.91 -40.84 50.82
CA GLU A 11 -13.53 -40.71 50.30
C GLU A 11 -13.34 -39.37 49.58
N LYS A 12 -14.25 -39.01 48.66
CA LYS A 12 -14.23 -37.70 47.98
C LYS A 12 -14.29 -36.54 49.00
N TYR A 13 -15.17 -36.64 50.00
CA TYR A 13 -15.28 -35.66 51.07
C TYR A 13 -13.99 -35.51 51.90
N VAL A 14 -13.36 -36.63 52.28
CA VAL A 14 -12.09 -36.64 53.03
C VAL A 14 -10.95 -36.06 52.19
N LYS A 15 -10.87 -36.42 50.90
CA LYS A 15 -9.90 -35.84 49.96
C LYS A 15 -10.06 -34.32 49.88
N ASP A 16 -11.27 -33.83 49.68
CA ASP A 16 -11.56 -32.39 49.63
C ASP A 16 -11.22 -31.69 50.96
N PHE A 17 -11.48 -32.34 52.08
CA PHE A 17 -11.10 -31.84 53.40
C PHE A 17 -9.57 -31.69 53.55
N ILE A 18 -8.80 -32.71 53.15
CA ILE A 18 -7.33 -32.67 53.17
C ILE A 18 -6.81 -31.53 52.28
N ILE A 19 -7.33 -31.40 51.06
CA ILE A 19 -6.90 -30.37 50.11
C ILE A 19 -7.24 -28.96 50.61
N ARG A 20 -8.49 -28.72 51.00
CA ARG A 20 -9.00 -27.37 51.29
C ARG A 20 -8.69 -26.88 52.71
N THR A 21 -8.67 -27.80 53.68
CA THR A 21 -8.54 -27.45 55.11
C THR A 21 -7.13 -27.66 55.61
N GLN A 22 -6.47 -28.76 55.22
CA GLN A 22 -5.10 -29.04 55.66
C GLN A 22 -4.05 -28.45 54.71
N CYS A 23 -4.45 -27.99 53.52
CA CYS A 23 -3.55 -27.48 52.50
C CYS A 23 -2.47 -28.51 52.10
N LYS A 24 -2.87 -29.78 51.97
CA LYS A 24 -2.00 -30.90 51.55
C LYS A 24 -2.52 -31.50 50.25
N ASN A 25 -1.61 -32.00 49.41
CA ASN A 25 -2.01 -32.65 48.17
C ASN A 25 -2.54 -34.05 48.47
N ALA A 26 -3.61 -34.47 47.78
CA ALA A 26 -4.24 -35.77 48.03
C ALA A 26 -4.87 -36.36 46.75
N TYR A 27 -4.68 -37.66 46.57
CA TYR A 27 -5.18 -38.44 45.44
C TYR A 27 -6.07 -39.56 45.94
N LEU A 28 -7.19 -39.84 45.25
CA LEU A 28 -7.83 -41.13 45.42
C LEU A 28 -6.86 -42.23 44.93
N TRP A 29 -6.98 -43.43 45.48
CA TRP A 29 -6.11 -44.56 45.13
C TRP A 29 -6.00 -44.81 43.61
N ASN A 30 -7.11 -44.67 42.88
CA ASN A 30 -7.19 -44.84 41.43
C ASN A 30 -6.80 -43.60 40.60
N GLU A 31 -6.47 -42.49 41.25
CA GLU A 31 -6.02 -41.24 40.64
C GLU A 31 -4.54 -40.98 40.93
N CYS A 32 -3.95 -41.69 41.89
CA CYS A 32 -2.58 -41.47 42.32
C CYS A 32 -1.61 -41.83 41.19
N PRO A 33 -0.65 -40.94 40.86
CA PRO A 33 0.47 -41.28 39.99
C PRO A 33 1.16 -42.57 40.46
N GLU A 34 1.36 -43.53 39.55
CA GLU A 34 1.90 -44.85 39.88
C GLU A 34 3.36 -44.73 40.37
N THR A 35 4.13 -43.74 39.89
CA THR A 35 5.48 -43.43 40.38
C THR A 35 5.52 -43.12 41.87
N ILE A 36 4.57 -42.32 42.38
CA ILE A 36 4.46 -42.03 43.82
C ILE A 36 4.26 -43.34 44.60
N LEU A 37 3.47 -44.26 44.07
CA LEU A 37 3.24 -45.56 44.70
C LEU A 37 4.49 -46.44 44.65
N ILE A 38 5.24 -46.44 43.55
CA ILE A 38 6.49 -47.20 43.37
C ILE A 38 7.60 -46.66 44.28
N ASP A 39 7.84 -45.34 44.27
CA ASP A 39 8.89 -44.67 45.05
C ASP A 39 8.70 -44.88 46.56
N ASN A 40 7.45 -44.97 47.00
CA ASN A 40 7.08 -45.22 48.39
C ASN A 40 6.86 -46.72 48.69
N LYS A 41 7.19 -47.62 47.76
CA LYS A 41 7.11 -49.08 47.92
C LYS A 41 5.71 -49.60 48.26
N LEU A 42 4.68 -48.88 47.81
CA LEU A 42 3.27 -49.28 47.96
C LEU A 42 2.85 -50.29 46.88
N ILE A 43 3.46 -50.19 45.70
CA ILE A 43 3.40 -51.16 44.59
C ILE A 43 4.81 -51.45 44.06
N HIS A 44 4.96 -52.53 43.29
CA HIS A 44 6.27 -52.93 42.74
C HIS A 44 6.56 -52.31 41.37
N SER A 45 5.60 -52.29 40.43
CA SER A 45 5.80 -51.80 39.06
C SER A 45 4.49 -51.39 38.40
N HIS A 46 4.55 -50.71 37.25
CA HIS A 46 3.36 -50.40 36.44
C HIS A 46 2.63 -51.67 35.99
N ASN A 47 3.39 -52.71 35.62
CA ASN A 47 2.85 -54.03 35.32
C ASN A 47 2.07 -54.63 36.51
N THR A 48 2.54 -54.41 37.75
CA THR A 48 1.83 -54.86 38.95
C THR A 48 0.43 -54.25 39.02
N LEU A 49 0.30 -52.94 38.76
CA LEU A 49 -1.01 -52.29 38.77
C LEU A 49 -1.87 -52.70 37.57
N ARG A 50 -1.27 -52.91 36.38
CA ARG A 50 -1.96 -53.53 35.22
C ARG A 50 -2.62 -54.85 35.60
N LEU A 51 -1.87 -55.77 36.22
CA LEU A 51 -2.38 -57.09 36.59
C LEU A 51 -3.50 -56.98 37.64
N LEU A 52 -3.37 -56.07 38.60
CA LEU A 52 -4.44 -55.78 39.56
C LEU A 52 -5.72 -55.26 38.89
N ARG A 53 -5.59 -54.42 37.85
CA ARG A 53 -6.72 -53.95 37.04
C ARG A 53 -7.37 -55.09 36.25
N LYS A 54 -6.56 -56.02 35.73
CA LYS A 54 -7.04 -57.22 35.03
C LYS A 54 -7.85 -58.12 35.95
N ASP A 55 -7.33 -58.43 37.13
CA ASP A 55 -7.99 -59.26 38.13
C ASP A 55 -9.31 -58.63 38.61
N ALA A 56 -9.35 -57.31 38.80
CA ALA A 56 -10.55 -56.60 39.25
C ALA A 56 -11.69 -56.64 38.21
N LYS A 57 -11.37 -56.64 36.91
CA LYS A 57 -12.35 -56.78 35.83
C LYS A 57 -13.00 -58.18 35.80
N GLU A 58 -12.33 -59.20 36.34
CA GLU A 58 -12.88 -60.54 36.51
C GLU A 58 -13.73 -60.65 37.80
N GLY A 59 -14.81 -59.86 37.89
CA GLY A 59 -15.89 -60.10 38.87
C GLY A 59 -16.33 -58.96 39.79
N HIS A 60 -15.83 -57.72 39.65
CA HIS A 60 -16.28 -56.58 40.47
C HIS A 60 -16.57 -55.30 39.68
N VAL A 61 -17.34 -54.38 40.30
CA VAL A 61 -17.77 -53.08 39.74
C VAL A 61 -16.64 -52.03 39.74
N HIS A 62 -15.49 -52.34 40.34
CA HIS A 62 -14.32 -51.46 40.43
C HIS A 62 -13.19 -51.87 39.48
N SER A 63 -12.42 -50.88 39.03
CA SER A 63 -11.24 -51.09 38.18
C SER A 63 -9.96 -51.40 38.96
N HIS A 64 -9.94 -51.30 40.29
CA HIS A 64 -8.74 -51.49 41.12
C HIS A 64 -9.06 -52.38 42.32
N LYS A 65 -8.14 -53.27 42.69
CA LYS A 65 -8.25 -54.14 43.88
C LYS A 65 -8.15 -53.30 45.15
N ASP A 66 -9.14 -53.43 46.05
CA ASP A 66 -9.07 -52.82 47.39
C ASP A 66 -7.94 -53.49 48.18
N ILE A 67 -6.94 -52.67 48.52
CA ILE A 67 -5.76 -53.08 49.29
C ILE A 67 -5.72 -52.45 50.69
N GLY A 68 -6.82 -51.81 51.10
CA GLY A 68 -6.96 -51.10 52.36
C GLY A 68 -6.48 -49.65 52.36
N ILE A 69 -6.09 -49.08 51.21
CA ILE A 69 -5.72 -47.67 51.08
C ILE A 69 -6.70 -47.02 50.12
N ASP A 70 -7.34 -45.93 50.55
CA ASP A 70 -8.35 -45.23 49.77
C ASP A 70 -7.80 -43.91 49.21
N ILE A 71 -6.95 -43.23 49.98
CA ILE A 71 -6.34 -41.94 49.61
C ILE A 71 -4.84 -41.98 49.86
N ILE A 72 -4.07 -41.35 48.97
CA ILE A 72 -2.66 -41.03 49.16
C ILE A 72 -2.54 -39.53 49.41
N GLN A 73 -1.97 -39.16 50.54
CA GLN A 73 -1.69 -37.77 50.91
C GLN A 73 -0.20 -37.49 50.78
N ILE A 74 0.15 -36.35 50.20
CA ILE A 74 1.53 -35.91 49.97
C ILE A 74 1.78 -34.56 50.64
N GLU A 75 2.83 -34.47 51.44
CA GLU A 75 3.28 -33.25 52.11
C GLU A 75 4.82 -33.20 52.14
N ASN A 76 5.41 -32.15 51.57
CA ASN A 76 6.87 -31.98 51.50
C ASN A 76 7.60 -33.27 51.02
N ASP A 77 7.12 -33.85 49.92
CA ASP A 77 7.61 -35.10 49.31
C ASP A 77 7.47 -36.36 50.18
N LYS A 78 6.75 -36.30 51.30
CA LYS A 78 6.43 -37.47 52.13
C LYS A 78 5.03 -37.98 51.86
N CYS A 79 4.94 -39.29 51.64
CA CYS A 79 3.70 -40.01 51.44
C CYS A 79 3.07 -40.40 52.78
N SER A 80 1.74 -40.34 52.83
CA SER A 80 0.91 -40.86 53.90
C SER A 80 -0.23 -41.69 53.31
N MET A 81 -0.52 -42.83 53.95
CA MET A 81 -1.64 -43.70 53.58
C MET A 81 -2.88 -43.28 54.33
N VAL A 82 -4.02 -43.23 53.65
CA VAL A 82 -5.28 -42.81 54.25
C VAL A 82 -6.36 -43.86 53.96
N GLN A 83 -7.07 -44.27 55.00
CA GLN A 83 -8.27 -45.12 54.91
C GLN A 83 -9.50 -44.38 55.41
N CYS A 84 -10.61 -44.51 54.71
CA CYS A 84 -11.87 -43.84 54.97
C CYS A 84 -12.94 -44.85 55.38
N LYS A 85 -13.54 -44.67 56.56
CA LYS A 85 -14.55 -45.59 57.11
C LYS A 85 -15.83 -44.87 57.50
N ASN A 86 -16.88 -45.08 56.71
CA ASN A 86 -18.19 -44.48 56.91
C ASN A 86 -19.23 -45.51 57.38
N GLY A 87 -20.05 -45.17 58.39
CA GLY A 87 -21.25 -45.93 58.75
C GLY A 87 -21.08 -47.04 59.81
N TYR A 88 -19.95 -47.08 60.53
CA TYR A 88 -19.67 -48.08 61.57
C TYR A 88 -20.31 -47.71 62.92
N HIS A 89 -21.62 -47.96 63.06
CA HIS A 89 -22.39 -47.58 64.27
C HIS A 89 -22.01 -48.35 65.55
N ASN A 90 -21.49 -49.58 65.43
CA ASN A 90 -21.08 -50.41 66.57
C ASN A 90 -19.62 -50.17 67.00
N GLY A 91 -18.95 -49.17 66.43
CA GLY A 91 -17.54 -48.88 66.65
C GLY A 91 -16.63 -49.56 65.64
N LEU A 92 -15.70 -48.78 65.07
CA LEU A 92 -14.67 -49.29 64.15
C LEU A 92 -13.72 -50.25 64.90
N CYS A 93 -13.57 -51.46 64.37
CA CYS A 93 -12.73 -52.52 64.93
C CYS A 93 -11.48 -52.74 64.08
N VAL A 94 -10.48 -53.45 64.63
CA VAL A 94 -9.22 -53.74 63.92
C VAL A 94 -9.48 -54.59 62.67
N ASP A 95 -10.45 -55.50 62.72
CA ASP A 95 -10.84 -56.34 61.58
C ASP A 95 -11.31 -55.48 60.38
N ASP A 96 -11.96 -54.34 60.64
CA ASP A 96 -12.47 -53.44 59.60
C ASP A 96 -11.34 -52.68 58.86
N ILE A 97 -10.17 -52.58 59.49
CA ILE A 97 -8.99 -51.83 59.02
C ILE A 97 -7.75 -52.75 58.86
N ALA A 98 -7.94 -54.07 58.88
CA ALA A 98 -6.84 -55.02 58.90
C ALA A 98 -5.87 -54.85 57.71
N GLY A 99 -6.39 -54.50 56.54
CA GLY A 99 -5.60 -54.24 55.33
C GLY A 99 -4.59 -53.09 55.50
N ILE A 100 -5.03 -51.91 55.95
CA ILE A 100 -4.11 -50.78 56.16
C ILE A 100 -3.19 -51.02 57.36
N MET A 101 -3.69 -51.71 58.39
CA MET A 101 -2.88 -52.09 59.56
C MET A 101 -1.72 -53.00 59.16
N MET A 102 -1.96 -54.01 58.33
CA MET A 102 -0.91 -54.87 57.79
C MET A 102 0.15 -54.03 57.07
N ARG A 103 -0.24 -53.12 56.19
CA ARG A 103 0.70 -52.26 55.44
C ARG A 103 1.49 -51.34 56.35
N SER A 104 0.84 -50.66 57.29
CA SER A 104 1.50 -49.79 58.26
C SER A 104 2.55 -50.52 59.11
N ALA A 105 2.32 -51.81 59.41
CA ALA A 105 3.27 -52.62 60.17
C ALA A 105 4.57 -52.93 59.40
N PHE A 106 4.47 -53.11 58.08
CA PHE A 106 5.61 -53.40 57.20
C PHE A 106 6.26 -52.14 56.61
N ILE A 107 5.51 -51.04 56.49
CA ILE A 107 5.97 -49.77 55.92
C ILE A 107 6.02 -48.70 57.01
N ARG A 108 6.99 -48.85 57.92
CA ARG A 108 7.11 -48.06 59.16
C ARG A 108 7.60 -46.62 58.96
N ASN A 109 7.79 -46.15 57.74
CA ASN A 109 8.27 -44.79 57.45
C ASN A 109 7.16 -43.89 56.87
N ILE A 110 5.93 -44.39 56.82
CA ILE A 110 4.78 -43.73 56.21
C ILE A 110 3.70 -43.55 57.27
N ASN A 111 3.22 -42.31 57.40
CA ASN A 111 2.11 -42.01 58.31
C ASN A 111 0.83 -42.66 57.80
N THR A 112 0.02 -43.17 58.72
CA THR A 112 -1.24 -43.83 58.41
C THR A 112 -2.38 -43.07 59.06
N PHE A 113 -3.32 -42.58 58.26
CA PHE A 113 -4.51 -41.89 58.76
C PHE A 113 -5.75 -42.74 58.51
N ILE A 114 -6.60 -42.84 59.53
CA ILE A 114 -7.86 -43.57 59.47
C ILE A 114 -8.96 -42.59 59.80
N TYR A 115 -9.63 -42.08 58.77
CA TYR A 115 -10.76 -41.18 58.91
C TYR A 115 -12.03 -41.97 59.14
N TYR A 116 -12.78 -41.63 60.18
CA TYR A 116 -14.01 -42.33 60.53
C TYR A 116 -15.12 -41.37 61.00
N THR A 117 -16.38 -41.77 60.79
CA THR A 117 -17.52 -40.88 61.08
C THR A 117 -18.09 -41.01 62.50
N ASN A 118 -18.27 -42.23 63.01
CA ASN A 118 -19.02 -42.48 64.25
C ASN A 118 -18.14 -42.64 65.51
N CYS A 119 -17.76 -43.87 65.85
CA CYS A 119 -17.04 -44.18 67.09
C CYS A 119 -15.98 -45.27 66.85
N LEU A 120 -15.00 -45.35 67.75
CA LEU A 120 -13.97 -46.39 67.78
C LEU A 120 -14.31 -47.47 68.79
N SER A 121 -13.83 -48.69 68.56
CA SER A 121 -13.89 -49.76 69.56
C SER A 121 -13.07 -49.41 70.82
N ARG A 122 -13.45 -49.98 71.97
CA ARG A 122 -12.76 -49.76 73.26
C ARG A 122 -11.28 -50.12 73.20
N ASN A 123 -10.91 -51.14 72.42
CA ASN A 123 -9.53 -51.60 72.30
C ASN A 123 -8.65 -50.57 71.57
N ILE A 124 -9.17 -49.94 70.50
CA ILE A 124 -8.44 -48.91 69.75
C ILE A 124 -8.25 -47.67 70.64
N LEU A 125 -9.32 -47.22 71.33
CA LEU A 125 -9.24 -46.09 72.27
C LEU A 125 -8.23 -46.36 73.39
N TYR A 126 -8.28 -47.55 73.99
CA TYR A 126 -7.30 -47.95 75.01
C TYR A 126 -5.87 -47.92 74.46
N THR A 127 -5.65 -48.44 73.25
CA THR A 127 -4.34 -48.45 72.59
C THR A 127 -3.81 -47.04 72.34
N SER A 128 -4.66 -46.10 71.91
CA SER A 128 -4.27 -44.69 71.74
C SER A 128 -3.88 -44.00 73.05
N GLY A 129 -4.33 -44.51 74.19
CA GLY A 129 -3.95 -43.98 75.51
C GLY A 129 -2.62 -44.53 76.06
N ILE A 130 -2.08 -45.61 75.49
CA ILE A 130 -0.86 -46.28 76.00
C ILE A 130 0.30 -46.31 75.00
N SER A 131 0.04 -46.22 73.71
CA SER A 131 1.05 -46.33 72.66
C SER A 131 1.45 -44.95 72.15
N PRO A 132 2.75 -44.59 72.14
CA PRO A 132 3.21 -43.34 71.53
C PRO A 132 3.13 -43.35 69.99
N TYR A 133 2.78 -44.49 69.38
CA TYR A 133 2.66 -44.65 67.93
C TYR A 133 1.22 -44.53 67.41
N VAL A 134 0.24 -44.44 68.30
CA VAL A 134 -1.18 -44.36 67.95
C VAL A 134 -1.78 -43.11 68.57
N SER A 135 -2.25 -42.22 67.72
CA SER A 135 -2.83 -40.94 68.12
C SER A 135 -4.31 -40.89 67.74
N HIS A 136 -5.14 -40.29 68.59
CA HIS A 136 -6.57 -40.12 68.34
C HIS A 136 -6.90 -38.62 68.31
N ILE A 137 -7.55 -38.16 67.24
CA ILE A 137 -7.92 -36.76 67.01
C ILE A 137 -9.41 -36.70 66.68
N ASP A 138 -10.18 -35.91 67.42
CA ASP A 138 -11.61 -35.70 67.17
C ASP A 138 -11.85 -34.33 66.53
N CYS A 139 -12.12 -34.30 65.22
CA CYS A 139 -12.38 -33.08 64.45
C CYS A 139 -13.86 -32.66 64.44
N SER A 140 -14.69 -33.16 65.36
CA SER A 140 -16.07 -32.68 65.50
C SER A 140 -16.18 -31.22 65.96
N ASN A 141 -15.11 -30.65 66.54
CA ASN A 141 -14.99 -29.24 66.90
C ASN A 141 -13.84 -28.57 66.13
N ASN A 142 -14.05 -27.35 65.62
CA ASN A 142 -13.07 -26.60 64.82
C ASN A 142 -11.70 -26.38 65.50
N SER A 143 -11.63 -26.40 66.85
CA SER A 143 -10.38 -26.19 67.60
C SER A 143 -9.34 -27.29 67.42
N ASN A 144 -9.75 -28.51 67.05
CA ASN A 144 -8.86 -29.67 66.94
C ASN A 144 -8.36 -29.87 65.50
N ILE A 145 -8.86 -29.10 64.54
CA ILE A 145 -8.37 -29.11 63.15
C ILE A 145 -6.94 -28.55 63.12
N ASP A 146 -6.63 -27.55 63.95
CA ASP A 146 -5.29 -26.97 64.09
C ASP A 146 -4.26 -27.99 64.63
N GLU A 147 -4.70 -28.97 65.43
CA GLU A 147 -3.83 -30.06 65.88
C GLU A 147 -3.46 -31.01 64.74
N LEU A 148 -4.42 -31.30 63.85
CA LEU A 148 -4.21 -32.13 62.67
C LEU A 148 -3.27 -31.46 61.63
N VAL A 149 -3.32 -30.14 61.51
CA VAL A 149 -2.40 -29.34 60.67
C VAL A 149 -0.97 -29.35 61.22
N LYS A 150 -0.79 -29.45 62.55
CA LYS A 150 0.52 -29.42 63.22
C LYS A 150 1.20 -30.79 63.35
N VAL A 151 0.56 -31.87 62.89
CA VAL A 151 1.10 -33.23 62.95
C VAL A 151 2.45 -33.30 62.23
N SER A 152 3.50 -33.67 62.97
CA SER A 152 4.88 -33.80 62.47
C SER A 152 5.15 -35.16 61.79
N ASN A 153 6.31 -35.23 61.14
CA ASN A 153 6.82 -36.36 60.35
C ASN A 153 7.26 -37.58 61.19
N ASP A 154 6.42 -38.04 62.11
CA ASP A 154 6.68 -39.22 62.93
C ASP A 154 5.75 -40.35 62.52
N SER A 155 6.32 -41.48 62.10
CA SER A 155 5.65 -42.69 61.59
C SER A 155 4.58 -43.28 62.51
N GLN A 156 3.43 -42.62 62.58
CA GLN A 156 2.34 -42.91 63.51
C GLN A 156 1.05 -43.29 62.78
N ILE A 157 0.15 -43.92 63.54
CA ILE A 157 -1.21 -44.23 63.12
C ILE A 157 -2.15 -43.21 63.78
N TYR A 158 -2.83 -42.42 62.97
CA TYR A 158 -3.77 -41.40 63.40
C TYR A 158 -5.20 -41.85 63.15
N PHE A 159 -5.99 -41.99 64.21
CA PHE A 159 -7.44 -42.16 64.11
C PHE A 159 -8.10 -40.78 64.15
N VAL A 160 -8.67 -40.34 63.03
CA VAL A 160 -9.25 -39.01 62.87
C VAL A 160 -10.77 -39.12 62.77
N LYS A 161 -11.49 -38.58 63.74
CA LYS A 161 -12.95 -38.50 63.66
C LYS A 161 -13.35 -37.30 62.82
N LEU A 162 -13.92 -37.55 61.65
CA LEU A 162 -14.45 -36.51 60.76
C LEU A 162 -15.93 -36.82 60.49
N PRO A 163 -16.87 -36.10 61.14
CA PRO A 163 -18.29 -36.30 60.90
C PRO A 163 -18.67 -36.04 59.44
N TYR A 164 -19.59 -36.83 58.90
CA TYR A 164 -20.12 -36.67 57.54
C TYR A 164 -21.64 -36.68 57.57
N GLU A 165 -22.24 -35.52 57.30
CA GLU A 165 -23.66 -35.41 57.01
C GLU A 165 -23.83 -35.20 55.52
N ASN A 166 -24.61 -36.07 54.88
CA ASN A 166 -24.85 -36.02 53.45
C ASN A 166 -25.84 -34.89 53.12
N THR A 167 -25.43 -33.65 53.36
CA THR A 167 -26.14 -32.48 52.84
C THR A 167 -25.68 -32.30 51.40
N ASN A 168 -26.58 -32.57 50.45
CA ASN A 168 -26.45 -32.18 49.04
C ASN A 168 -26.37 -30.65 48.95
N ILE A 169 -25.23 -30.06 49.32
CA ILE A 169 -24.96 -28.67 49.05
C ILE A 169 -24.16 -28.66 47.75
N GLU A 170 -24.87 -28.66 46.63
CA GLU A 170 -24.38 -27.97 45.44
C GLU A 170 -24.19 -26.52 45.87
N ILE A 171 -22.99 -26.20 46.33
CA ILE A 171 -22.60 -24.82 46.61
C ILE A 171 -22.40 -24.18 45.23
N ASP A 172 -23.49 -23.75 44.62
CA ASP A 172 -23.49 -22.75 43.53
C ASP A 172 -23.09 -21.39 44.14
N ILE A 173 -21.86 -21.29 44.64
CA ILE A 173 -21.23 -19.97 44.79
C ILE A 173 -20.91 -19.55 43.35
N VAL A 174 -21.81 -18.76 42.76
CA VAL A 174 -21.43 -17.92 41.62
C VAL A 174 -20.34 -17.00 42.16
N PRO A 175 -19.07 -17.20 41.77
CA PRO A 175 -17.97 -16.50 42.38
C PRO A 175 -18.01 -15.06 41.92
N GLU A 176 -18.06 -14.11 42.86
CA GLU A 176 -17.82 -12.72 42.53
C GLU A 176 -16.42 -12.60 41.90
N ILE A 177 -16.36 -12.15 40.64
CA ILE A 177 -15.10 -12.03 39.90
C ILE A 177 -14.39 -10.77 40.39
N VAL A 178 -13.47 -10.94 41.33
CA VAL A 178 -12.65 -9.85 41.88
C VAL A 178 -11.38 -9.71 41.06
N ALA A 179 -11.05 -8.47 40.69
CA ALA A 179 -9.81 -8.17 39.98
C ALA A 179 -8.58 -8.37 40.86
N TYR A 180 -7.54 -8.98 40.29
CA TYR A 180 -6.23 -9.07 40.94
C TYR A 180 -5.54 -7.70 40.97
N SER A 181 -4.58 -7.52 41.88
CA SER A 181 -3.80 -6.28 42.01
C SER A 181 -3.11 -5.88 40.70
N TYR A 182 -2.50 -6.83 39.98
CA TYR A 182 -1.85 -6.58 38.70
C TYR A 182 -2.83 -6.14 37.60
N GLN A 183 -4.08 -6.59 37.66
CA GLN A 183 -5.12 -6.18 36.70
C GLN A 183 -5.54 -4.74 36.97
N ILE A 184 -5.66 -4.35 38.24
CA ILE A 184 -5.92 -2.96 38.63
C ILE A 184 -4.74 -2.06 38.25
N GLU A 185 -3.51 -2.52 38.44
CA GLU A 185 -2.30 -1.81 38.00
C GLU A 185 -2.28 -1.61 36.48
N ALA A 186 -2.58 -2.66 35.72
CA ALA A 186 -2.71 -2.57 34.26
C ALA A 186 -3.78 -1.55 33.85
N VAL A 187 -4.96 -1.59 34.46
CA VAL A 187 -6.06 -0.64 34.22
C VAL A 187 -5.63 0.80 34.49
N ASN A 188 -4.97 1.06 35.62
CA ASN A 188 -4.49 2.40 35.97
C ASN A 188 -3.44 2.89 34.98
N THR A 189 -2.52 2.02 34.57
CA THR A 189 -1.45 2.33 33.61
C THR A 189 -2.03 2.68 32.24
N PHE A 190 -2.99 1.89 31.74
CA PHE A 190 -3.69 2.18 30.49
C PHE A 190 -4.54 3.45 30.55
N THR A 191 -5.17 3.71 31.69
CA THR A 191 -5.98 4.93 31.91
C THR A 191 -5.11 6.18 31.81
N GLU A 192 -3.90 6.16 32.36
CA GLU A 192 -2.94 7.28 32.22
C GLU A 192 -2.36 7.35 30.81
N TYR A 193 -1.97 6.21 30.24
CA TYR A 193 -1.35 6.13 28.93
C TYR A 193 -2.25 6.68 27.81
N TYR A 194 -3.54 6.32 27.82
CA TYR A 194 -4.52 6.76 26.82
C TYR A 194 -4.93 8.24 26.92
N LYS A 195 -4.38 9.00 27.88
CA LYS A 195 -4.51 10.47 27.88
C LYS A 195 -3.64 11.14 26.82
N THR A 196 -2.52 10.51 26.43
CA THR A 196 -1.53 11.11 25.51
C THR A 196 -1.30 10.30 24.23
N LYS A 197 -1.57 8.98 24.24
CA LYS A 197 -1.40 8.09 23.09
C LYS A 197 -2.69 7.32 22.81
N ASN A 198 -2.84 6.77 21.60
CA ASN A 198 -4.05 6.05 21.18
C ASN A 198 -3.81 4.56 20.85
N ARG A 199 -2.57 4.07 20.99
CA ARG A 199 -2.15 2.71 20.62
C ARG A 199 -1.36 2.11 21.75
N GLY A 200 -1.82 1.00 22.32
CA GLY A 200 -1.13 0.37 23.44
C GLY A 200 -1.34 -1.14 23.49
N ILE A 201 -0.28 -1.85 23.86
CA ILE A 201 -0.27 -3.32 23.91
C ILE A 201 -0.34 -3.79 25.36
N LEU A 202 -1.31 -4.66 25.65
CA LEU A 202 -1.46 -5.41 26.89
C LEU A 202 -0.89 -6.82 26.67
N SER A 203 0.26 -7.07 27.29
CA SER A 203 0.92 -8.37 27.25
C SER A 203 0.69 -9.12 28.56
N LEU A 204 -0.17 -10.13 28.54
CA LEU A 204 -0.37 -11.02 29.69
C LEU A 204 -0.35 -12.49 29.24
N PRO A 205 0.20 -13.40 30.06
CA PRO A 205 0.14 -14.84 29.79
C PRO A 205 -1.30 -15.35 29.59
N CYS A 206 -1.43 -16.45 28.85
CA CYS A 206 -2.71 -17.16 28.77
C CYS A 206 -3.13 -17.64 30.17
N GLY A 207 -4.44 -17.56 30.48
CA GLY A 207 -4.97 -17.89 31.82
C GLY A 207 -4.96 -16.73 32.83
N CYS A 208 -4.22 -15.64 32.61
CA CYS A 208 -4.16 -14.48 33.52
C CYS A 208 -5.28 -13.44 33.31
N GLY A 209 -6.40 -13.82 32.70
CA GLY A 209 -7.54 -12.92 32.54
C GLY A 209 -7.31 -11.70 31.63
N LYS A 210 -6.66 -11.88 30.46
CA LYS A 210 -6.56 -10.85 29.41
C LYS A 210 -7.92 -10.21 29.10
N THR A 211 -8.91 -11.05 28.78
CA THR A 211 -10.29 -10.63 28.49
C THR A 211 -10.95 -9.89 29.66
N PHE A 212 -10.68 -10.30 30.91
CA PHE A 212 -11.22 -9.60 32.08
C PHE A 212 -10.52 -8.25 32.31
N THR A 213 -9.20 -8.19 32.12
CA THR A 213 -8.43 -6.94 32.22
C THR A 213 -8.87 -5.94 31.15
N SER A 214 -9.09 -6.40 29.91
CA SER A 214 -9.60 -5.54 28.85
C SER A 214 -11.05 -5.12 29.06
N TYR A 215 -11.89 -5.97 29.65
CA TYR A 215 -13.21 -5.57 30.15
C TYR A 215 -13.09 -4.42 31.16
N LEU A 216 -12.20 -4.52 32.15
CA LEU A 216 -11.98 -3.47 33.14
C LEU A 216 -11.49 -2.16 32.50
N ILE A 217 -10.54 -2.24 31.55
CA ILE A 217 -10.08 -1.08 30.77
C ILE A 217 -11.23 -0.49 29.94
N SER A 218 -12.09 -1.35 29.37
CA SER A 218 -13.20 -0.92 28.52
C SER A 218 -14.26 -0.12 29.28
N ASN A 219 -14.37 -0.30 30.61
CA ASN A 219 -15.41 0.33 31.41
C ASN A 219 -15.35 1.87 31.39
N THR A 220 -14.18 2.47 31.14
CA THR A 220 -14.00 3.92 31.00
C THR A 220 -14.54 4.47 29.68
N TYR A 221 -14.86 3.60 28.71
CA TYR A 221 -15.38 3.97 27.40
C TYR A 221 -16.84 3.60 27.27
N LYS A 222 -17.55 4.28 26.36
CA LYS A 222 -18.97 4.00 26.10
C LYS A 222 -19.15 2.96 25.01
N GLN A 223 -18.35 3.04 23.96
CA GLN A 223 -18.45 2.18 22.79
C GLN A 223 -17.26 1.25 22.77
N VAL A 224 -17.50 -0.07 22.81
CA VAL A 224 -16.43 -1.06 22.83
C VAL A 224 -16.59 -1.99 21.64
N ILE A 225 -15.52 -2.16 20.88
CA ILE A 225 -15.50 -3.04 19.71
C ILE A 225 -14.38 -4.05 19.92
N ILE A 226 -14.70 -5.34 19.94
CA ILE A 226 -13.75 -6.43 20.11
C ILE A 226 -13.58 -7.12 18.77
N LEU A 227 -12.35 -7.14 18.26
CA LEU A 227 -11.95 -7.87 17.08
C LEU A 227 -11.24 -9.14 17.52
N SER A 228 -11.64 -10.27 16.93
CA SER A 228 -10.99 -11.56 17.18
C SER A 228 -10.73 -12.30 15.86
N PRO A 229 -9.69 -13.14 15.75
CA PRO A 229 -9.37 -13.82 14.49
C PRO A 229 -10.42 -14.86 14.10
N LEU A 230 -11.02 -15.55 15.08
CA LEU A 230 -11.96 -16.65 14.86
C LEU A 230 -13.38 -16.31 15.35
N ARG A 231 -14.40 -16.90 14.71
CA ARG A 231 -15.83 -16.74 15.09
C ARG A 231 -16.12 -17.18 16.53
N GLU A 232 -15.54 -18.30 16.95
CA GLU A 232 -15.71 -18.80 18.32
C GLU A 232 -15.13 -17.81 19.34
N PHE A 233 -14.01 -17.14 19.04
CA PHE A 233 -13.45 -16.10 19.90
C PHE A 233 -14.36 -14.89 20.01
N ALA A 234 -14.90 -14.41 18.88
CA ALA A 234 -15.82 -13.27 18.87
C ALA A 234 -17.06 -13.57 19.75
N SER A 235 -17.65 -14.76 19.60
CA SER A 235 -18.78 -15.21 20.43
C SER A 235 -18.39 -15.39 21.91
N GLN A 236 -17.24 -16.00 22.19
CA GLN A 236 -16.75 -16.22 23.56
C GLN A 236 -16.46 -14.90 24.28
N ASN A 237 -15.77 -13.95 23.63
CA ASN A 237 -15.46 -12.64 24.20
C ASN A 237 -16.74 -11.84 24.48
N LEU A 238 -17.74 -11.89 23.58
CA LEU A 238 -19.04 -11.25 23.82
C LEU A 238 -19.73 -11.82 25.05
N ASN A 239 -19.80 -13.15 25.15
CA ASN A 239 -20.43 -13.83 26.27
C ASN A 239 -19.71 -13.53 27.60
N LYS A 240 -18.37 -13.50 27.59
CA LYS A 240 -17.56 -13.11 28.77
C LYS A 240 -17.83 -11.67 29.19
N PHE A 241 -17.90 -10.73 28.26
CA PHE A 241 -18.21 -9.33 28.58
C PHE A 241 -19.62 -9.19 29.19
N ILE A 242 -20.60 -9.97 28.72
CA ILE A 242 -21.94 -10.04 29.32
C ILE A 242 -21.87 -10.62 30.74
N GLU A 243 -21.13 -11.72 30.92
CA GLU A 243 -20.92 -12.37 32.22
C GLU A 243 -20.27 -11.42 33.24
N TYR A 244 -19.31 -10.61 32.80
CA TYR A 244 -18.61 -9.64 33.65
C TYR A 244 -19.44 -8.40 33.99
N GLY A 245 -20.52 -8.13 33.25
CA GLY A 245 -21.51 -7.11 33.63
C GLY A 245 -22.05 -6.21 32.51
N TYR A 246 -21.73 -6.44 31.23
CA TYR A 246 -22.38 -5.71 30.14
C TYR A 246 -23.84 -6.15 29.95
N ASP A 247 -24.75 -5.19 29.72
CA ASP A 247 -26.15 -5.51 29.41
C ASP A 247 -26.24 -6.18 28.04
N LYS A 248 -26.67 -7.45 28.03
CA LYS A 248 -26.91 -8.26 26.84
C LYS A 248 -27.74 -7.54 25.76
N LYS A 249 -28.68 -6.66 26.14
CA LYS A 249 -29.50 -5.90 25.18
C LYS A 249 -28.69 -4.89 24.35
N ASN A 250 -27.58 -4.42 24.89
CA ASN A 250 -26.68 -3.46 24.26
C ASN A 250 -25.42 -4.16 23.72
N THR A 251 -25.57 -5.41 23.28
CA THR A 251 -24.49 -6.17 22.66
C THR A 251 -24.87 -6.63 21.26
N ARG A 252 -23.87 -6.75 20.38
CA ARG A 252 -24.06 -7.30 19.03
C ARG A 252 -22.87 -8.16 18.64
N LEU A 253 -23.16 -9.36 18.12
CA LEU A 253 -22.18 -10.21 17.44
C LEU A 253 -22.24 -9.88 15.94
N VAL A 254 -21.11 -9.47 15.35
CA VAL A 254 -20.97 -9.15 13.93
C VAL A 254 -19.97 -10.12 13.32
N ASP A 255 -20.48 -11.25 12.88
CA ASP A 255 -19.74 -12.29 12.15
C ASP A 255 -20.70 -13.06 11.25
N SER A 256 -20.24 -14.12 10.60
CA SER A 256 -21.10 -14.93 9.73
C SER A 256 -22.17 -15.76 10.45
N ASP A 257 -22.08 -15.98 11.77
CA ASP A 257 -23.17 -16.57 12.58
C ASP A 257 -24.10 -15.50 13.20
N GLY A 258 -23.65 -14.26 13.27
CA GLY A 258 -24.31 -13.11 13.87
C GLY A 258 -24.95 -12.17 12.85
N ASP A 259 -24.85 -10.87 13.10
CA ASP A 259 -25.41 -9.83 12.24
C ASP A 259 -24.43 -9.42 11.14
N ARG A 260 -24.87 -9.50 9.88
CA ARG A 260 -24.12 -9.07 8.69
C ARG A 260 -24.83 -7.96 7.91
N ASP A 261 -25.98 -7.46 8.41
CA ASP A 261 -26.71 -6.37 7.77
C ASP A 261 -26.15 -5.02 8.24
N ILE A 262 -25.53 -4.29 7.31
CA ILE A 262 -24.91 -3.00 7.60
C ILE A 262 -25.92 -1.94 8.07
N ASP A 263 -27.16 -1.97 7.58
CA ASP A 263 -28.17 -1.00 8.01
C ASP A 263 -28.65 -1.30 9.43
N SER A 264 -28.75 -2.58 9.79
CA SER A 264 -29.00 -3.03 11.16
C SER A 264 -27.87 -2.56 12.10
N ILE A 265 -26.61 -2.74 11.70
CA ILE A 265 -25.44 -2.34 12.48
C ILE A 265 -25.39 -0.81 12.65
N LYS A 266 -25.56 -0.04 11.58
CA LYS A 266 -25.60 1.45 11.64
C LYS A 266 -26.72 1.93 12.57
N LYS A 267 -27.92 1.34 12.48
CA LYS A 267 -29.03 1.65 13.40
C LYS A 267 -28.70 1.30 14.84
N PHE A 268 -28.07 0.16 15.09
CA PHE A 268 -27.67 -0.26 16.43
C PHE A 268 -26.67 0.72 17.05
N ILE A 269 -25.64 1.13 16.31
CA ILE A 269 -24.63 2.12 16.74
C ILE A 269 -25.28 3.48 17.04
N GLN A 270 -26.21 3.93 16.19
CA GLN A 270 -26.89 5.22 16.36
C GLN A 270 -27.92 5.24 17.49
N SER A 271 -28.53 4.09 17.80
CA SER A 271 -29.61 4.00 18.80
C SER A 271 -29.10 3.77 20.23
N ASN A 272 -27.82 3.40 20.41
CA ASN A 272 -27.25 3.05 21.70
C ASN A 272 -26.00 3.90 21.99
N ASP A 273 -25.98 4.57 23.14
CA ASP A 273 -24.81 5.37 23.57
C ASP A 273 -23.70 4.48 24.17
N ARG A 274 -24.07 3.43 24.92
CA ARG A 274 -23.13 2.47 25.52
C ARG A 274 -23.42 1.05 25.03
N PHE A 275 -22.45 0.42 24.38
CA PHE A 275 -22.61 -0.92 23.80
C PHE A 275 -21.29 -1.67 23.63
N VAL A 276 -21.40 -2.98 23.39
CA VAL A 276 -20.29 -3.84 22.95
C VAL A 276 -20.63 -4.48 21.62
N ILE A 277 -19.75 -4.30 20.63
CA ILE A 277 -19.77 -5.09 19.40
C ILE A 277 -18.60 -6.06 19.48
N SER A 278 -18.86 -7.35 19.26
CA SER A 278 -17.79 -8.33 19.06
C SER A 278 -17.86 -8.84 17.63
N CYS A 279 -16.73 -8.86 16.93
CA CYS A 279 -16.66 -9.21 15.53
C CYS A 279 -15.40 -10.00 15.19
N THR A 280 -15.44 -10.70 14.05
CA THR A 280 -14.22 -11.31 13.49
C THR A 280 -13.37 -10.26 12.77
N TYR A 281 -12.09 -10.58 12.53
CA TYR A 281 -11.18 -9.79 11.69
C TYR A 281 -11.78 -9.54 10.29
N ASP A 282 -12.31 -10.58 9.65
CA ASP A 282 -12.97 -10.45 8.34
C ASP A 282 -14.21 -9.54 8.38
N SER A 283 -14.89 -9.49 9.53
CA SER A 283 -16.09 -8.66 9.70
C SER A 283 -15.78 -7.17 9.91
N MET A 284 -14.50 -6.81 9.87
CA MET A 284 -14.08 -5.42 9.80
C MET A 284 -14.51 -4.75 8.49
N ASP A 285 -14.87 -5.52 7.45
CA ASP A 285 -15.48 -4.98 6.23
C ASP A 285 -16.70 -4.10 6.52
N LEU A 286 -17.63 -4.55 7.37
CA LEU A 286 -18.82 -3.79 7.75
C LEU A 286 -18.51 -2.66 8.73
N LEU A 287 -17.65 -2.90 9.72
CA LEU A 287 -17.34 -1.91 10.74
C LEU A 287 -16.45 -0.77 10.20
N SER A 288 -15.68 -1.02 9.13
CA SER A 288 -14.82 -0.01 8.51
C SER A 288 -15.65 1.14 7.92
N GLU A 289 -16.83 0.82 7.38
CA GLU A 289 -17.80 1.81 6.90
C GLU A 289 -18.47 2.61 8.02
N CYS A 290 -18.42 2.10 9.25
CA CYS A 290 -19.02 2.72 10.42
C CYS A 290 -18.01 3.50 11.27
N LEU A 291 -16.73 3.58 10.86
CA LEU A 291 -15.66 4.21 11.65
C LEU A 291 -15.97 5.66 12.05
N GLU A 292 -16.61 6.43 11.18
CA GLU A 292 -17.01 7.82 11.45
C GLU A 292 -18.23 7.95 12.39
N LEU A 293 -18.99 6.86 12.62
CA LEU A 293 -20.12 6.85 13.55
C LEU A 293 -19.69 6.62 15.01
N PHE A 294 -18.48 6.08 15.20
CA PHE A 294 -17.92 5.85 16.53
C PHE A 294 -17.33 7.15 17.08
N ASN A 295 -17.60 7.44 18.35
CA ASN A 295 -17.13 8.65 19.03
C ASN A 295 -16.08 8.29 20.07
N ASP A 296 -16.49 8.03 21.31
CA ASP A 296 -15.61 7.60 22.41
C ASP A 296 -15.48 6.07 22.43
N ALA A 297 -14.87 5.56 21.36
CA ALA A 297 -14.74 4.12 21.13
C ALA A 297 -13.35 3.58 21.50
N LEU A 298 -13.36 2.42 22.14
CA LEU A 298 -12.19 1.57 22.33
C LEU A 298 -12.31 0.34 21.43
N PHE A 299 -11.37 0.21 20.50
CA PHE A 299 -11.19 -1.02 19.74
C PHE A 299 -10.22 -1.93 20.48
N ILE A 300 -10.59 -3.18 20.68
CA ILE A 300 -9.79 -4.20 21.34
C ILE A 300 -9.47 -5.25 20.27
N ILE A 301 -8.21 -5.37 19.89
CA ILE A 301 -7.76 -6.40 18.95
C ILE A 301 -7.16 -7.54 19.76
N ASP A 302 -7.94 -8.61 19.90
CA ASP A 302 -7.55 -9.82 20.62
C ASP A 302 -6.73 -10.76 19.72
N GLU A 303 -5.68 -11.36 20.27
CA GLU A 303 -4.70 -12.17 19.54
C GLU A 303 -4.17 -11.44 18.28
N PHE A 304 -3.69 -10.21 18.49
CA PHE A 304 -3.21 -9.34 17.38
C PHE A 304 -1.99 -9.89 16.64
N HIS A 305 -1.32 -10.93 17.17
CA HIS A 305 -0.26 -11.65 16.46
C HIS A 305 -0.78 -12.38 15.21
N ASN A 306 -2.10 -12.60 15.09
CA ASN A 306 -2.74 -13.16 13.90
C ASN A 306 -3.00 -12.11 12.79
N LEU A 307 -2.48 -10.88 12.92
CA LEU A 307 -2.58 -9.87 11.86
C LEU A 307 -1.58 -10.17 10.74
N SER A 308 -2.07 -10.38 9.51
CA SER A 308 -1.25 -10.64 8.33
C SER A 308 -0.49 -9.41 7.84
N LYS A 309 0.53 -9.60 6.99
CA LYS A 309 1.22 -8.49 6.27
C LYS A 309 0.21 -7.59 5.56
N ALA A 310 -0.79 -8.17 4.89
CA ALA A 310 -1.84 -7.41 4.23
C ALA A 310 -2.69 -6.57 5.20
N ASN A 311 -2.93 -7.03 6.43
CA ASN A 311 -3.66 -6.24 7.43
C ASN A 311 -2.89 -5.01 7.90
N ILE A 312 -1.54 -5.02 7.81
CA ILE A 312 -0.68 -3.95 8.32
C ILE A 312 -0.08 -3.04 7.24
N SER A 313 -0.05 -3.45 5.97
CA SER A 313 0.57 -2.68 4.89
C SER A 313 -0.35 -2.28 3.74
N SER A 314 -1.47 -2.99 3.53
CA SER A 314 -2.35 -2.73 2.40
C SER A 314 -3.39 -1.66 2.72
N GLU A 315 -3.36 -0.53 2.00
CA GLU A 315 -4.33 0.56 2.15
C GLU A 315 -5.79 0.14 1.89
N ASP A 316 -5.99 -0.90 1.07
CA ASP A 316 -7.31 -1.44 0.75
C ASP A 316 -7.89 -2.32 1.87
N ASN A 317 -7.05 -2.82 2.79
CA ASN A 317 -7.47 -3.72 3.86
C ASN A 317 -8.30 -2.98 4.93
N ASN A 318 -9.42 -3.57 5.33
CA ASN A 318 -10.35 -2.93 6.27
C ASN A 318 -9.80 -2.82 7.70
N ILE A 319 -8.91 -3.74 8.11
CA ILE A 319 -8.19 -3.62 9.38
C ILE A 319 -7.16 -2.50 9.29
N TYR A 320 -6.44 -2.36 8.17
CA TYR A 320 -5.50 -1.27 7.98
C TYR A 320 -6.18 0.10 8.15
N LYS A 321 -7.38 0.28 7.58
CA LYS A 321 -8.21 1.49 7.78
C LYS A 321 -8.48 1.79 9.25
N LEU A 322 -8.72 0.78 10.09
CA LEU A 322 -8.83 0.93 11.54
C LEU A 322 -7.47 1.32 12.16
N LEU A 323 -6.39 0.64 11.78
CA LEU A 323 -5.05 0.88 12.32
C LEU A 323 -4.55 2.31 12.10
N ILE A 324 -4.87 2.92 10.96
CA ILE A 324 -4.53 4.33 10.67
C ILE A 324 -5.55 5.35 11.21
N SER A 325 -6.68 4.90 11.74
CA SER A 325 -7.74 5.80 12.24
C SER A 325 -7.34 6.56 13.51
N LYS A 326 -8.10 7.58 13.90
CA LYS A 326 -7.85 8.32 15.15
C LYS A 326 -8.36 7.60 16.42
N HIS A 327 -9.07 6.47 16.27
CA HIS A 327 -9.69 5.73 17.38
C HIS A 327 -8.66 5.13 18.33
N ARG A 328 -9.03 4.83 19.57
CA ARG A 328 -8.13 4.18 20.53
C ARG A 328 -8.13 2.67 20.28
N ILE A 329 -6.94 2.07 20.28
CA ILE A 329 -6.77 0.64 20.05
C ILE A 329 -5.96 0.03 21.20
N LEU A 330 -6.54 -1.01 21.79
CA LEU A 330 -5.93 -1.92 22.75
C LEU A 330 -5.58 -3.22 22.05
N TYR A 331 -4.29 -3.50 21.93
CA TYR A 331 -3.80 -4.77 21.38
C TYR A 331 -3.59 -5.75 22.53
N MET A 332 -4.11 -6.97 22.42
CA MET A 332 -3.89 -8.01 23.41
C MET A 332 -3.15 -9.19 22.79
N SER A 333 -2.05 -9.60 23.40
CA SER A 333 -1.38 -10.85 23.05
C SER A 333 -0.71 -11.43 24.28
N ALA A 334 -0.59 -12.75 24.32
CA ALA A 334 0.36 -13.36 25.23
C ALA A 334 1.79 -13.00 24.77
N THR A 335 2.05 -13.18 23.47
CA THR A 335 3.32 -13.03 22.74
C THR A 335 3.29 -11.71 21.95
N PRO A 336 3.64 -10.54 22.51
CA PRO A 336 3.50 -9.26 21.80
C PRO A 336 4.58 -9.02 20.73
N ARG A 337 5.31 -10.05 20.28
CA ARG A 337 6.42 -9.87 19.35
C ARG A 337 5.90 -9.51 17.96
N ILE A 338 5.97 -8.22 17.65
CA ILE A 338 5.54 -7.59 16.40
C ILE A 338 6.39 -8.05 15.18
N TYR A 339 7.55 -8.67 15.41
CA TYR A 339 8.49 -9.07 14.36
C TYR A 339 8.27 -10.48 13.79
N ASP A 340 7.39 -11.27 14.39
CA ASP A 340 7.07 -12.64 13.95
C ASP A 340 5.72 -12.67 13.23
N ILE A 341 5.42 -11.70 12.34
CA ILE A 341 4.38 -11.92 11.33
C ILE A 341 4.96 -12.97 10.39
N GLU A 342 4.68 -14.23 10.72
CA GLU A 342 5.17 -15.42 10.03
C GLU A 342 4.95 -15.29 8.53
N TYR A 343 6.01 -15.49 7.76
CA TYR A 343 5.91 -15.79 6.33
C TYR A 343 5.26 -17.19 6.25
N ASP A 344 4.09 -17.29 5.61
CA ASP A 344 3.38 -18.55 5.40
C ASP A 344 4.23 -19.50 4.52
N ASP A 345 5.07 -20.32 5.14
CA ASP A 345 5.66 -21.51 4.53
C ASP A 345 4.71 -22.71 4.77
N GLU A 346 3.50 -22.68 4.20
CA GLU A 346 2.66 -23.87 4.07
C GLU A 346 1.92 -23.87 2.71
N THR A 347 2.62 -24.24 1.63
CA THR A 347 1.98 -24.87 0.46
C THR A 347 2.30 -26.36 0.43
N VAL A 348 1.36 -27.12 1.00
CA VAL A 348 0.91 -28.47 0.64
C VAL A 348 1.90 -29.33 -0.17
N ASP A 349 2.58 -30.26 0.51
CA ASP A 349 3.07 -31.50 -0.10
C ASP A 349 1.86 -32.36 -0.52
N VAL A 350 1.72 -32.62 -1.81
CA VAL A 350 0.96 -33.77 -2.32
C VAL A 350 1.92 -34.61 -3.14
N ASP A 351 2.31 -35.74 -2.56
CA ASP A 351 2.98 -36.83 -3.25
C ASP A 351 2.14 -37.32 -4.44
N THR A 352 2.75 -37.35 -5.62
CA THR A 352 2.37 -38.32 -6.65
C THR A 352 3.64 -38.96 -7.20
N GLU A 353 3.90 -40.19 -6.76
CA GLU A 353 4.84 -41.13 -7.35
C GLU A 353 4.43 -41.48 -8.79
N VAL A 354 5.39 -41.47 -9.73
CA VAL A 354 5.47 -42.45 -10.82
C VAL A 354 6.94 -42.77 -11.11
N ASP A 355 7.26 -44.06 -11.00
CA ASP A 355 8.51 -44.74 -11.37
C ASP A 355 9.04 -44.43 -12.78
N ASN A 356 10.37 -44.45 -12.96
CA ASN A 356 11.12 -45.43 -13.81
C ASN A 356 12.60 -45.04 -14.04
N ASP A 357 13.50 -45.86 -13.46
CA ASP A 357 14.65 -46.57 -14.07
C ASP A 357 15.61 -45.94 -15.13
N TYR A 358 16.91 -45.95 -14.77
CA TYR A 358 18.20 -45.95 -15.54
C TYR A 358 18.41 -44.85 -16.61
N ASP A 359 19.56 -44.19 -16.79
CA ASP A 359 20.94 -44.67 -16.94
C ASP A 359 21.93 -43.47 -17.01
N GLU A 360 23.24 -43.77 -16.99
CA GLU A 360 24.44 -42.93 -16.86
C GLU A 360 24.64 -41.67 -17.76
N ASN A 361 25.46 -40.75 -17.22
CA ASN A 361 26.31 -39.71 -17.84
C ASN A 361 25.64 -38.49 -18.51
N ASP A 362 25.82 -37.30 -17.94
CA ASP A 362 26.57 -36.19 -18.56
C ASP A 362 26.60 -34.94 -17.66
N GLU A 363 27.61 -34.10 -17.93
CA GLU A 363 27.93 -32.81 -17.30
C GLU A 363 26.84 -31.73 -17.52
N GLU A 364 26.92 -30.67 -16.69
CA GLU A 364 26.40 -29.30 -16.88
C GLU A 364 24.97 -28.90 -16.43
N THR A 365 24.94 -27.67 -15.86
CA THR A 365 23.87 -26.64 -15.74
C THR A 365 22.91 -26.62 -14.53
N ASP A 366 23.11 -25.58 -13.71
CA ASP A 366 22.18 -24.57 -13.16
C ASP A 366 20.75 -24.96 -12.73
N GLU A 367 20.38 -24.62 -11.48
CA GLU A 367 19.28 -23.68 -11.12
C GLU A 367 19.02 -23.71 -9.59
N ASP A 368 19.72 -22.86 -8.81
CA ASP A 368 19.25 -22.44 -7.49
C ASP A 368 18.47 -21.12 -7.68
N ASP A 369 17.14 -21.22 -7.71
CA ASP A 369 16.22 -20.08 -7.77
C ASP A 369 15.90 -19.61 -6.34
N ASP A 370 16.82 -18.87 -5.72
CA ASP A 370 16.54 -18.08 -4.52
C ASP A 370 16.25 -16.63 -4.94
N THR A 371 14.97 -16.35 -5.19
CA THR A 371 14.47 -14.99 -5.42
C THR A 371 14.35 -14.26 -4.08
N ASP A 372 15.42 -13.54 -3.70
CA ASP A 372 15.39 -12.55 -2.61
C ASP A 372 14.45 -11.38 -2.99
N VAL A 373 13.23 -11.40 -2.46
CA VAL A 373 12.27 -10.30 -2.53
C VAL A 373 12.68 -9.20 -1.53
N ASP A 374 12.90 -7.98 -2.06
CA ASP A 374 13.17 -6.76 -1.30
C ASP A 374 12.11 -6.50 -0.20
N ASP A 375 12.54 -6.44 1.06
CA ASP A 375 11.69 -6.13 2.22
C ASP A 375 11.80 -4.62 2.60
N GLU A 376 10.86 -3.81 2.11
CA GLU A 376 10.59 -2.47 2.66
C GLU A 376 10.00 -2.61 4.08
N THR A 377 10.79 -2.33 5.11
CA THR A 377 10.33 -2.36 6.51
C THR A 377 9.34 -1.21 6.78
N VAL A 378 8.05 -1.51 6.83
CA VAL A 378 6.99 -0.64 7.38
C VAL A 378 7.32 -0.32 8.84
N ASP A 379 7.15 0.93 9.27
CA ASP A 379 7.36 1.36 10.66
C ASP A 379 6.25 0.80 11.58
N THR A 380 6.38 -0.47 11.95
CA THR A 380 5.40 -1.22 12.76
C THR A 380 5.23 -0.65 14.17
N GLU A 381 6.21 0.08 14.69
CA GLU A 381 6.16 0.73 16.01
C GLU A 381 5.10 1.87 16.02
N TYR A 382 4.90 2.55 14.90
CA TYR A 382 3.83 3.55 14.74
C TYR A 382 2.43 2.93 14.79
N LEU A 383 2.25 1.75 14.19
CA LEU A 383 0.93 1.10 14.08
C LEU A 383 0.45 0.54 15.43
N PHE A 384 1.33 -0.14 16.17
CA PHE A 384 0.94 -0.88 17.37
C PHE A 384 1.13 -0.09 18.68
N GLY A 385 2.00 0.93 18.68
CA GLY A 385 2.35 1.68 19.88
C GLY A 385 3.22 0.90 20.86
N ASP A 386 3.30 1.35 22.11
CA ASP A 386 4.18 0.74 23.10
C ASP A 386 3.51 -0.46 23.81
N VAL A 387 4.33 -1.37 24.33
CA VAL A 387 3.89 -2.29 25.39
C VAL A 387 3.65 -1.48 26.66
N VAL A 388 2.38 -1.25 26.98
CA VAL A 388 1.95 -0.40 28.11
C VAL A 388 2.02 -1.16 29.42
N TYR A 389 1.63 -2.43 29.40
CA TYR A 389 1.69 -3.32 30.55
C TYR A 389 2.10 -4.71 30.11
N GLN A 390 3.05 -5.30 30.84
CA GLN A 390 3.55 -6.64 30.58
C GLN A 390 3.68 -7.42 31.89
N MET A 391 3.19 -8.67 31.89
CA MET A 391 3.50 -9.66 32.91
C MET A 391 4.19 -10.85 32.23
N THR A 392 5.30 -11.33 32.79
CA THR A 392 5.96 -12.51 32.23
C THR A 392 5.27 -13.79 32.67
N PHE A 393 5.51 -14.89 31.95
CA PHE A 393 5.00 -16.21 32.34
C PHE A 393 5.55 -16.64 33.71
N THR A 394 6.83 -16.38 33.94
CA THR A 394 7.51 -16.63 35.21
C THR A 394 6.88 -15.84 36.37
N ASP A 395 6.51 -14.57 36.16
CA ASP A 395 5.81 -13.77 37.18
C ASP A 395 4.44 -14.37 37.51
N ALA A 396 3.70 -14.83 36.49
CA ALA A 396 2.38 -15.40 36.66
C ALA A 396 2.40 -16.71 37.46
N ILE A 397 3.42 -17.56 37.25
CA ILE A 397 3.61 -18.79 38.04
C ILE A 397 4.05 -18.45 39.47
N THR A 398 5.04 -17.56 39.62
CA THR A 398 5.61 -17.20 40.93
C THR A 398 4.54 -16.60 41.86
N ASN A 399 3.65 -15.79 41.30
CA ASN A 399 2.52 -15.19 42.03
C ASN A 399 1.27 -16.10 42.09
N LYS A 400 1.34 -17.33 41.57
CA LYS A 400 0.24 -18.31 41.53
C LYS A 400 -1.03 -17.79 40.84
N TYR A 401 -0.87 -17.00 39.79
CA TYR A 401 -1.97 -16.61 38.88
C TYR A 401 -2.26 -17.67 37.82
N ILE A 402 -1.27 -18.53 37.55
CA ILE A 402 -1.39 -19.78 36.81
C ILE A 402 -0.67 -20.89 37.58
N THR A 403 -1.00 -22.14 37.26
CA THR A 403 -0.32 -23.32 37.81
C THR A 403 1.04 -23.50 37.16
N ASP A 404 1.98 -24.07 37.92
CA ASP A 404 3.29 -24.44 37.38
C ASP A 404 3.16 -25.67 36.46
N TYR A 405 4.17 -25.91 35.63
CA TYR A 405 4.15 -26.95 34.61
C TYR A 405 5.45 -27.75 34.54
N LYS A 406 5.37 -28.97 34.00
CA LYS A 406 6.50 -29.86 33.73
C LYS A 406 6.45 -30.32 32.28
N ILE A 407 7.60 -30.36 31.62
CA ILE A 407 7.75 -30.89 30.26
C ILE A 407 8.36 -32.27 30.37
N TRP A 408 7.74 -33.25 29.73
CA TRP A 408 8.25 -34.62 29.67
C TRP A 408 8.55 -35.00 28.23
N LEU A 409 9.78 -35.51 28.03
CA LEU A 409 10.26 -36.05 26.77
C LEU A 409 10.51 -37.56 26.93
N PRO A 410 10.39 -38.36 25.86
CA PRO A 410 10.69 -39.78 25.92
C PRO A 410 12.16 -40.02 26.26
N SER A 411 12.45 -41.13 26.95
CA SER A 411 13.80 -41.68 27.03
C SER A 411 14.10 -42.40 25.72
N ILE A 412 15.10 -41.91 24.98
CA ILE A 412 15.47 -42.45 23.65
C ILE A 412 16.45 -43.62 23.77
N HIS A 413 17.11 -43.75 24.92
CA HIS A 413 18.05 -44.83 25.22
C HIS A 413 17.47 -45.92 26.13
N GLU A 414 16.19 -45.83 26.51
CA GLU A 414 15.57 -46.84 27.36
C GLU A 414 15.48 -48.21 26.66
N ASN A 415 15.95 -49.25 27.36
CA ASN A 415 15.74 -50.62 26.93
C ASN A 415 14.29 -51.05 27.18
N ASN A 416 13.58 -51.32 26.11
CA ASN A 416 12.15 -51.58 26.12
C ASN A 416 11.80 -52.97 25.57
N GLU A 417 12.80 -53.83 25.37
CA GLU A 417 12.65 -55.13 24.70
C GLU A 417 11.57 -56.06 25.28
N GLU A 418 11.47 -56.15 26.61
CA GLU A 418 10.48 -57.03 27.25
C GLU A 418 9.05 -56.57 26.92
N LEU A 419 8.81 -55.27 27.06
CA LEU A 419 7.53 -54.67 26.73
C LEU A 419 7.25 -54.77 25.22
N ASP A 420 8.25 -54.53 24.38
CA ASP A 420 8.10 -54.57 22.92
C ASP A 420 7.78 -55.99 22.43
N LYS A 421 8.32 -57.04 23.08
CA LYS A 421 7.96 -58.44 22.83
C LYS A 421 6.52 -58.76 23.22
N GLU A 422 6.01 -58.23 24.34
CA GLU A 422 4.59 -58.42 24.67
C GLU A 422 3.68 -57.62 23.73
N LEU A 423 4.09 -56.44 23.30
CA LEU A 423 3.31 -55.57 22.41
C LEU A 423 3.43 -55.96 20.92
N SER A 424 4.39 -56.80 20.53
CA SER A 424 4.57 -57.21 19.13
C SER A 424 3.42 -58.04 18.58
N ILE A 425 2.57 -58.60 19.46
CA ILE A 425 1.34 -59.32 19.05
C ILE A 425 0.31 -58.38 18.40
N TYR A 426 0.43 -57.08 18.64
CA TYR A 426 -0.42 -56.06 18.04
C TYR A 426 0.25 -55.56 16.75
N GLU A 427 -0.30 -55.98 15.61
CA GLU A 427 0.14 -55.59 14.26
C GLU A 427 -0.19 -54.12 13.96
N ILE A 428 0.59 -53.22 14.55
CA ILE A 428 0.49 -51.77 14.39
C ILE A 428 1.86 -51.24 14.00
N ASP A 429 1.88 -50.19 13.19
CA ASP A 429 3.07 -49.40 12.88
C ASP A 429 3.87 -49.03 14.14
N ASN A 430 5.19 -49.14 14.08
CA ASN A 430 6.06 -48.99 15.24
C ASN A 430 6.19 -47.53 15.69
N GLU A 431 6.14 -46.55 14.79
CA GLU A 431 6.21 -45.12 15.13
C GLU A 431 4.97 -44.73 15.96
N ILE A 432 3.78 -45.07 15.48
CA ILE A 432 2.52 -44.80 16.19
C ILE A 432 2.45 -45.56 17.52
N LYS A 433 2.92 -46.81 17.53
CA LYS A 433 2.97 -47.65 18.73
C LYS A 433 3.86 -47.03 19.81
N ASN A 434 5.03 -46.52 19.44
CA ASN A 434 5.95 -45.87 20.37
C ASN A 434 5.38 -44.56 20.94
N ARG A 435 4.72 -43.76 20.10
CA ARG A 435 3.99 -42.55 20.52
C ARG A 435 2.87 -42.84 21.51
N CYS A 436 2.12 -43.91 21.29
CA CYS A 436 1.04 -44.33 22.21
C CYS A 436 1.61 -44.91 23.51
N LYS A 437 2.67 -45.72 23.43
CA LYS A 437 3.40 -46.26 24.58
C LYS A 437 3.93 -45.15 25.50
N PHE A 438 4.51 -44.10 24.93
CA PHE A 438 4.96 -42.92 25.68
C PHE A 438 3.80 -42.19 26.37
N LEU A 439 2.65 -42.06 25.72
CA LEU A 439 1.47 -41.46 26.36
C LEU A 439 0.97 -42.32 27.53
N TYR A 440 0.92 -43.65 27.38
CA TYR A 440 0.55 -44.57 28.47
C TYR A 440 1.50 -44.47 29.66
N SER A 441 2.82 -44.41 29.42
CA SER A 441 3.78 -44.23 30.50
C SER A 441 3.61 -42.88 31.18
N CYS A 442 3.40 -41.80 30.43
CA CYS A 442 3.12 -40.48 31.01
C CYS A 442 1.84 -40.47 31.87
N ILE A 443 0.77 -41.14 31.42
CA ILE A 443 -0.48 -41.28 32.19
C ILE A 443 -0.22 -42.01 33.51
N ALA A 444 0.48 -43.15 33.46
CA ALA A 444 0.82 -43.92 34.65
C ALA A 444 1.75 -43.14 35.59
N ASN A 445 2.81 -42.55 35.04
CA ASN A 445 3.85 -41.87 35.80
C ASN A 445 3.36 -40.61 36.50
N ASN A 446 2.46 -39.87 35.87
CA ASN A 446 2.09 -38.52 36.33
C ASN A 446 0.64 -38.43 36.80
N GLY A 447 -0.15 -39.51 36.70
CA GLY A 447 -1.54 -39.54 37.14
C GLY A 447 -2.47 -38.64 36.31
N THR A 448 -2.21 -38.48 35.02
CA THR A 448 -3.05 -37.67 34.11
C THR A 448 -4.50 -38.13 34.12
N ARG A 449 -5.42 -37.19 34.28
CA ARG A 449 -6.87 -37.42 34.21
C ARG A 449 -7.52 -36.81 32.98
N LYS A 450 -7.07 -35.64 32.52
CA LYS A 450 -7.68 -34.91 31.40
C LYS A 450 -6.59 -34.36 30.49
N SER A 451 -6.34 -35.09 29.40
CA SER A 451 -5.30 -34.74 28.43
C SER A 451 -5.88 -34.28 27.10
N ILE A 452 -5.37 -33.16 26.58
CA ILE A 452 -5.58 -32.75 25.20
C ILE A 452 -4.43 -33.29 24.34
N VAL A 453 -4.74 -34.04 23.31
CA VAL A 453 -3.77 -34.65 22.38
C VAL A 453 -3.78 -33.90 21.06
N TYR A 454 -2.62 -33.38 20.65
CA TYR A 454 -2.39 -32.69 19.38
C TYR A 454 -1.67 -33.63 18.40
N CYS A 455 -2.38 -34.02 17.33
CA CYS A 455 -1.92 -34.88 16.24
C CYS A 455 -1.47 -34.07 15.02
N ARG A 456 -0.71 -34.68 14.11
CA ARG A 456 -0.18 -34.03 12.91
C ARG A 456 -1.30 -33.66 11.93
N ASP A 457 -2.14 -34.63 11.63
CA ASP A 457 -3.22 -34.54 10.65
C ASP A 457 -4.37 -35.50 11.02
N THR A 458 -5.35 -35.65 10.12
CA THR A 458 -6.55 -36.45 10.36
C THR A 458 -6.26 -37.96 10.32
N GLU A 459 -5.31 -38.41 9.49
CA GLU A 459 -4.92 -39.81 9.39
C GLU A 459 -4.14 -40.23 10.63
N ASP A 460 -3.16 -39.41 11.01
CA ASP A 460 -2.37 -39.55 12.23
C ASP A 460 -3.26 -39.62 13.48
N MET A 461 -4.25 -38.72 13.58
CA MET A 461 -5.22 -38.73 14.69
C MET A 461 -6.02 -40.03 14.74
N LYS A 462 -6.55 -40.50 13.61
CA LYS A 462 -7.32 -41.75 13.54
C LYS A 462 -6.44 -42.95 13.90
N ALA A 463 -5.23 -43.01 13.38
CA ALA A 463 -4.30 -44.10 13.60
C ALA A 463 -3.83 -44.16 15.07
N MET A 464 -3.52 -43.01 15.68
CA MET A 464 -3.23 -42.93 17.11
C MET A 464 -4.41 -43.36 17.98
N MET A 465 -5.64 -42.95 17.66
CA MET A 465 -6.82 -43.34 18.43
C MET A 465 -7.07 -44.85 18.37
N GLU A 466 -6.95 -45.47 17.19
CA GLU A 466 -7.11 -46.92 17.05
C GLU A 466 -5.96 -47.69 17.69
N CYS A 467 -4.74 -47.16 17.62
CA CYS A 467 -3.58 -47.74 18.32
C CYS A 467 -3.77 -47.67 19.84
N MET A 468 -4.13 -46.51 20.39
CA MET A 468 -4.43 -46.36 21.81
C MET A 468 -5.52 -47.33 22.26
N LYS A 469 -6.58 -47.49 21.47
CA LYS A 469 -7.68 -48.42 21.74
C LYS A 469 -7.20 -49.87 21.78
N THR A 470 -6.44 -50.28 20.78
CA THR A 470 -5.89 -51.64 20.67
C THR A 470 -4.91 -51.95 21.78
N LEU A 471 -3.95 -51.06 22.03
CA LEU A 471 -2.98 -51.20 23.12
C LEU A 471 -3.66 -51.14 24.51
N ASN A 472 -4.84 -50.53 24.65
CA ASN A 472 -5.54 -50.54 25.94
C ASN A 472 -6.02 -51.93 26.36
N GLU A 473 -6.10 -52.90 25.44
CA GLU A 473 -6.33 -54.31 25.80
C GLU A 473 -5.19 -54.84 26.69
N PHE A 474 -3.98 -54.35 26.44
CA PHE A 474 -2.80 -54.61 27.26
C PHE A 474 -2.77 -53.72 28.51
N TYR A 475 -2.88 -52.40 28.39
CA TYR A 475 -2.68 -51.49 29.54
C TYR A 475 -3.85 -51.50 30.55
N ILE A 476 -5.06 -51.82 30.09
CA ILE A 476 -6.28 -52.01 30.90
C ILE A 476 -6.62 -50.75 31.71
N MET A 477 -6.35 -49.56 31.17
CA MET A 477 -6.73 -48.29 31.80
C MET A 477 -8.18 -47.91 31.48
N ASP A 478 -8.88 -47.26 32.41
CA ASP A 478 -10.26 -46.79 32.19
C ASP A 478 -10.24 -45.41 31.50
N ILE A 479 -10.09 -45.46 30.18
CA ILE A 479 -9.92 -44.29 29.31
C ILE A 479 -11.18 -44.07 28.48
N GLU A 480 -11.59 -42.81 28.37
CA GLU A 480 -12.54 -42.32 27.39
C GLU A 480 -11.82 -41.45 26.36
N MET A 481 -11.96 -41.78 25.08
CA MET A 481 -11.32 -41.06 23.98
C MET A 481 -12.38 -40.36 23.13
N ASN A 482 -12.20 -39.06 22.94
CA ASN A 482 -13.02 -38.24 22.06
C ASN A 482 -12.12 -37.48 21.08
N SER A 483 -12.68 -37.04 19.95
CA SER A 483 -11.94 -36.22 18.98
C SER A 483 -12.76 -35.04 18.47
N ILE A 484 -12.05 -34.01 18.02
CA ILE A 484 -12.60 -32.83 17.34
C ILE A 484 -11.82 -32.59 16.05
N SER A 485 -12.50 -32.70 14.90
CA SER A 485 -11.96 -32.38 13.57
C SER A 485 -12.68 -31.20 12.91
N CYS A 486 -12.17 -30.72 11.77
CA CYS A 486 -12.77 -29.62 11.01
C CYS A 486 -14.13 -30.00 10.41
N GLU A 487 -14.37 -31.30 10.23
CA GLU A 487 -15.63 -31.86 9.73
C GLU A 487 -16.75 -31.84 10.80
N ASP A 488 -16.39 -31.67 12.08
CA ASP A 488 -17.35 -31.68 13.17
C ASP A 488 -18.11 -30.36 13.26
N ASN A 489 -19.45 -30.45 13.22
CA ASN A 489 -20.29 -29.27 13.44
C ASN A 489 -20.19 -28.71 14.87
N GLU A 490 -20.51 -27.43 15.02
CA GLU A 490 -20.42 -26.69 16.29
C GLU A 490 -21.15 -27.37 17.45
N LYS A 491 -22.35 -27.93 17.22
CA LYS A 491 -23.12 -28.65 18.24
C LYS A 491 -22.38 -29.88 18.76
N LYS A 492 -21.73 -30.64 17.86
CA LYS A 492 -20.91 -31.79 18.24
C LYS A 492 -19.69 -31.33 19.04
N ARG A 493 -18.96 -30.30 18.58
CA ARG A 493 -17.80 -29.75 19.30
C ARG A 493 -18.16 -29.29 20.72
N LYS A 494 -19.22 -28.50 20.88
CA LYS A 494 -19.69 -28.03 22.20
C LYS A 494 -20.07 -29.18 23.14
N ARG A 495 -20.71 -30.22 22.63
CA ARG A 495 -21.06 -31.42 23.41
C ARG A 495 -19.82 -32.19 23.84
N VAL A 496 -18.85 -32.41 22.95
CA VAL A 496 -17.59 -33.10 23.28
C VAL A 496 -16.80 -32.32 24.33
N LEU A 497 -16.65 -31.01 24.17
CA LEU A 497 -15.96 -30.16 25.14
C LEU A 497 -16.65 -30.14 26.51
N LYS A 498 -17.99 -30.10 26.53
CA LYS A 498 -18.75 -30.19 27.79
C LYS A 498 -18.56 -31.55 28.46
N SER A 499 -18.53 -32.64 27.68
CA SER A 499 -18.26 -33.99 28.18
C SER A 499 -16.86 -34.08 28.79
N PHE A 500 -15.84 -33.59 28.07
CA PHE A 500 -14.46 -33.58 28.52
C PHE A 500 -14.25 -32.73 29.79
N SER A 501 -14.90 -31.56 29.87
CA SER A 501 -14.79 -30.68 31.04
C SER A 501 -15.41 -31.31 32.30
N ASN A 502 -16.58 -31.94 32.17
CA ASN A 502 -17.37 -32.44 33.29
C ASN A 502 -17.13 -33.93 33.62
N GLY A 503 -16.43 -34.67 32.76
CA GLY A 503 -16.17 -36.10 32.97
C GLY A 503 -15.04 -36.31 33.96
N ASP A 504 -15.35 -36.74 35.18
CA ASP A 504 -14.36 -36.98 36.24
C ASP A 504 -14.09 -38.47 36.52
N ASP A 505 -15.00 -39.35 36.12
CA ASP A 505 -14.94 -40.77 36.49
C ASP A 505 -13.82 -41.55 35.76
N LYS A 506 -13.50 -41.16 34.53
CA LYS A 506 -12.53 -41.82 33.65
C LYS A 506 -11.39 -40.88 33.25
N ILE A 507 -10.30 -41.46 32.77
CA ILE A 507 -9.23 -40.70 32.12
C ILE A 507 -9.76 -40.23 30.76
N GLN A 508 -9.82 -38.92 30.54
CA GLN A 508 -10.34 -38.32 29.32
C GLN A 508 -9.18 -37.92 28.40
N LEU A 509 -9.18 -38.42 27.17
CA LEU A 509 -8.25 -38.02 26.11
C LEU A 509 -9.03 -37.34 24.98
N LEU A 510 -8.68 -36.08 24.69
CA LEU A 510 -9.31 -35.30 23.64
C LEU A 510 -8.33 -35.07 22.49
N PHE A 511 -8.52 -35.81 21.40
CA PHE A 511 -7.70 -35.74 20.20
C PHE A 511 -8.13 -34.60 19.28
N ASN A 512 -7.15 -33.86 18.77
CA ASN A 512 -7.36 -32.78 17.82
C ASN A 512 -6.10 -32.53 16.98
N ILE A 513 -6.21 -31.66 15.98
CA ILE A 513 -5.09 -31.27 15.11
C ILE A 513 -4.66 -29.82 15.42
N ARG A 514 -5.48 -28.84 14.99
CA ARG A 514 -5.25 -27.40 15.21
C ARG A 514 -6.40 -26.69 15.93
N ILE A 515 -7.58 -27.31 16.01
CA ILE A 515 -8.83 -26.66 16.46
C ILE A 515 -8.74 -26.19 17.92
N LEU A 516 -7.99 -26.91 18.76
CA LEU A 516 -7.84 -26.58 20.17
C LEU A 516 -6.53 -25.84 20.47
N ASN A 517 -5.78 -25.39 19.45
CA ASN A 517 -4.65 -24.47 19.66
C ASN A 517 -5.15 -23.22 20.40
N GLU A 518 -6.32 -22.79 19.98
CA GLU A 518 -6.96 -21.55 20.34
C GLU A 518 -8.35 -21.83 20.97
N CYS A 519 -8.84 -20.91 21.80
CA CYS A 519 -10.26 -20.83 22.13
C CYS A 519 -10.93 -21.89 23.04
N ILE A 520 -10.25 -22.46 24.04
CA ILE A 520 -10.91 -23.29 25.07
C ILE A 520 -10.43 -22.99 26.50
N ASP A 521 -11.39 -22.86 27.41
CA ASP A 521 -11.21 -22.64 28.83
C ASP A 521 -11.64 -23.89 29.61
N ILE A 522 -10.71 -24.82 29.85
CA ILE A 522 -10.95 -26.02 30.67
C ILE A 522 -9.95 -25.98 31.83
N PRO A 523 -10.29 -25.33 32.96
CA PRO A 523 -9.45 -25.33 34.15
C PRO A 523 -9.08 -26.73 34.66
N ALA A 524 -9.98 -27.71 34.49
CA ALA A 524 -9.75 -29.10 34.90
C ALA A 524 -8.74 -29.87 34.02
N CYS A 525 -8.29 -29.30 32.89
CA CYS A 525 -7.28 -29.93 32.03
C CYS A 525 -5.94 -29.94 32.76
N ASP A 526 -5.37 -31.12 32.97
CA ASP A 526 -4.13 -31.31 33.73
C ASP A 526 -2.94 -31.68 32.86
N SER A 527 -3.16 -32.11 31.61
CA SER A 527 -2.08 -32.38 30.68
C SER A 527 -2.36 -32.05 29.22
N VAL A 528 -1.27 -31.88 28.48
CA VAL A 528 -1.27 -31.73 27.02
C VAL A 528 -0.25 -32.70 26.46
N TYR A 529 -0.62 -33.42 25.40
CA TYR A 529 0.30 -34.25 24.63
C TYR A 529 0.43 -33.69 23.22
N ILE A 530 1.64 -33.28 22.84
CA ILE A 530 1.99 -32.91 21.47
C ILE A 530 2.71 -34.12 20.88
N SER A 531 2.06 -34.84 19.97
CA SER A 531 2.55 -36.12 19.48
C SER A 531 3.62 -36.02 18.40
N TYR A 532 4.22 -34.84 18.24
CA TYR A 532 5.27 -34.50 17.28
C TYR A 532 6.02 -33.24 17.80
N PRO A 533 7.25 -32.99 17.36
CA PRO A 533 7.98 -31.76 17.70
C PRO A 533 7.34 -30.55 17.00
N PRO A 534 6.74 -29.58 17.74
CA PRO A 534 6.11 -28.43 17.12
C PRO A 534 7.16 -27.38 16.72
N LYS A 535 7.08 -26.89 15.47
CA LYS A 535 8.01 -25.87 14.94
C LYS A 535 7.57 -24.44 15.29
N ASN A 536 6.27 -24.16 15.23
CA ASN A 536 5.74 -22.82 15.44
C ASN A 536 5.76 -22.41 16.93
N LYS A 537 6.37 -21.24 17.22
CA LYS A 537 6.61 -20.77 18.59
C LYS A 537 5.32 -20.41 19.33
N ILE A 538 4.44 -19.66 18.67
CA ILE A 538 3.22 -19.11 19.28
C ILE A 538 2.26 -20.24 19.63
N THR A 539 2.01 -21.13 18.67
CA THR A 539 1.10 -22.27 18.86
C THR A 539 1.61 -23.21 19.97
N THR A 540 2.92 -23.43 20.07
CA THR A 540 3.52 -24.23 21.15
C THR A 540 3.16 -23.67 22.53
N ILE A 541 3.36 -22.37 22.74
CA ILE A 541 3.04 -21.71 24.01
C ILE A 541 1.54 -21.73 24.30
N GLN A 542 0.71 -21.52 23.29
CA GLN A 542 -0.75 -21.56 23.43
C GLN A 542 -1.24 -22.96 23.83
N ARG A 543 -0.67 -24.02 23.24
CA ARG A 543 -0.96 -25.43 23.56
C ARG A 543 -0.59 -25.75 25.01
N ILE A 544 0.65 -25.45 25.40
CA ILE A 544 1.14 -25.60 26.78
C ILE A 544 0.21 -24.90 27.77
N SER A 545 -0.19 -23.68 27.43
CA SER A 545 -1.01 -22.85 28.33
C SER A 545 -2.40 -23.42 28.61
N ARG A 546 -2.89 -24.41 27.84
CA ARG A 546 -4.23 -25.01 28.05
C ARG A 546 -4.35 -25.77 29.36
N SER A 547 -3.28 -26.42 29.83
CA SER A 547 -3.26 -27.14 31.10
C SER A 547 -2.83 -26.28 32.29
N THR A 548 -2.24 -25.09 32.06
CA THR A 548 -1.70 -24.22 33.13
C THR A 548 -2.73 -23.40 33.90
N ARG A 549 -4.01 -23.43 33.51
CA ARG A 549 -5.08 -22.68 34.18
C ARG A 549 -5.29 -23.17 35.62
N ILE A 550 -5.62 -22.29 36.56
CA ILE A 550 -5.92 -22.70 37.94
C ILE A 550 -7.22 -23.47 37.99
N ASP A 551 -7.18 -24.68 38.54
CA ASP A 551 -8.37 -25.44 38.92
C ASP A 551 -8.71 -25.16 40.38
N ARG A 552 -9.94 -24.72 40.64
CA ARG A 552 -10.42 -24.45 42.00
C ARG A 552 -10.70 -25.74 42.79
N ASN A 553 -11.00 -26.82 42.08
CA ASN A 553 -11.20 -28.13 42.67
C ASN A 553 -9.86 -28.83 42.94
N ASN A 554 -8.79 -28.43 42.25
CA ASN A 554 -7.43 -28.91 42.48
C ASN A 554 -6.40 -27.76 42.50
N PRO A 555 -6.27 -27.05 43.64
CA PRO A 555 -5.31 -25.96 43.79
C PRO A 555 -3.84 -26.38 43.66
N TYR A 556 -3.54 -27.67 43.81
CA TYR A 556 -2.20 -28.25 43.71
C TYR A 556 -1.89 -28.83 42.33
N LYS A 557 -2.77 -28.62 41.36
CA LYS A 557 -2.57 -29.08 39.99
C LYS A 557 -1.24 -28.56 39.46
N VAL A 558 -0.44 -29.47 38.90
CA VAL A 558 0.74 -29.16 38.09
C VAL A 558 0.43 -29.60 36.67
N ALA A 559 0.61 -28.69 35.72
CA ALA A 559 0.31 -28.94 34.32
C ALA A 559 1.40 -29.81 33.70
N ASN A 560 1.03 -30.98 33.17
CA ASN A 560 1.99 -31.86 32.50
C ASN A 560 1.95 -31.64 30.98
N VAL A 561 3.12 -31.41 30.38
CA VAL A 561 3.29 -31.22 28.93
C VAL A 561 4.12 -32.37 28.41
N TYR A 562 3.49 -33.26 27.66
CA TYR A 562 4.14 -34.40 27.02
C TYR A 562 4.48 -34.00 25.59
N ILE A 563 5.73 -34.18 25.17
CA ILE A 563 6.13 -33.92 23.79
C ILE A 563 6.88 -35.14 23.27
N TRP A 564 6.41 -35.69 22.15
CA TRP A 564 7.08 -36.78 21.47
C TRP A 564 8.22 -36.26 20.59
N CYS A 565 9.35 -36.95 20.63
CA CYS A 565 10.48 -36.77 19.73
C CYS A 565 11.20 -38.11 19.55
N GLU A 566 11.79 -38.33 18.38
CA GLU A 566 12.65 -39.50 18.13
C GLU A 566 14.08 -39.23 18.57
N GLU A 567 14.55 -38.00 18.33
CA GLU A 567 15.83 -37.49 18.79
C GLU A 567 15.64 -36.18 19.56
N TYR A 568 16.53 -35.88 20.51
CA TYR A 568 16.44 -34.62 21.26
C TYR A 568 16.80 -33.39 20.42
N ASP A 569 17.48 -33.55 19.28
CA ASP A 569 17.85 -32.45 18.39
C ASP A 569 16.63 -31.89 17.64
N ASP A 570 15.60 -32.71 17.37
CA ASP A 570 14.33 -32.26 16.80
C ASP A 570 13.59 -31.25 17.69
N MET A 571 13.89 -31.28 18.99
CA MET A 571 13.26 -30.45 20.00
C MET A 571 13.94 -29.09 20.19
N LEU A 572 15.07 -28.81 19.52
CA LEU A 572 15.83 -27.58 19.72
C LEU A 572 15.00 -26.31 19.48
N GLU A 573 14.22 -26.29 18.40
CA GLU A 573 13.35 -25.15 18.05
C GLU A 573 12.18 -24.99 19.05
N THR A 574 11.53 -26.09 19.41
CA THR A 574 10.45 -26.11 20.40
C THR A 574 10.96 -25.62 21.77
N LEU A 575 12.08 -26.15 22.25
CA LEU A 575 12.68 -25.76 23.53
C LEU A 575 13.16 -24.30 23.51
N SER A 576 13.67 -23.80 22.37
CA SER A 576 13.98 -22.39 22.18
C SER A 576 12.74 -21.51 22.35
N SER A 577 11.61 -21.93 21.77
CA SER A 577 10.33 -21.22 21.87
C SER A 577 9.84 -21.13 23.31
N ILE A 578 9.98 -22.21 24.07
CA ILE A 578 9.60 -22.26 25.48
C ILE A 578 10.53 -21.40 26.33
N LYS A 579 11.85 -21.45 26.07
CA LYS A 579 12.88 -20.65 26.77
C LYS A 579 12.65 -19.15 26.65
N GLU A 580 12.17 -18.69 25.49
CA GLU A 580 11.84 -17.29 25.25
C GLU A 580 10.72 -16.78 26.15
N TYR A 581 9.90 -17.70 26.66
CA TYR A 581 8.69 -17.42 27.42
C TYR A 581 8.86 -17.65 28.92
N ASP A 582 9.57 -18.70 29.29
CA ASP A 582 9.96 -19.03 30.65
C ASP A 582 11.47 -19.34 30.69
N ILE A 583 12.24 -18.40 31.23
CA ILE A 583 13.69 -18.52 31.35
C ILE A 583 14.06 -19.71 32.25
N MET A 584 13.18 -20.08 33.18
CA MET A 584 13.38 -21.17 34.15
C MET A 584 12.88 -22.52 33.62
N PHE A 585 12.51 -22.64 32.33
CA PHE A 585 11.96 -23.88 31.77
C PHE A 585 12.91 -25.08 31.88
N LYS A 586 14.24 -24.86 31.92
CA LYS A 586 15.25 -25.93 31.98
C LYS A 586 15.00 -26.88 33.14
N ASP A 587 14.67 -26.34 34.32
CA ASP A 587 14.44 -27.15 35.53
C ASP A 587 13.11 -27.93 35.47
N LYS A 588 12.23 -27.54 34.54
CA LYS A 588 10.91 -28.11 34.29
C LYS A 588 10.94 -29.23 33.24
N VAL A 589 12.00 -29.34 32.45
CA VAL A 589 12.18 -30.44 31.50
C VAL A 589 12.63 -31.70 32.24
N LYS A 590 11.94 -32.81 31.97
CA LYS A 590 12.16 -34.12 32.55
C LYS A 590 12.16 -35.17 31.43
N VAL A 591 12.90 -36.23 31.65
CA VAL A 591 12.84 -37.44 30.81
C VAL A 591 11.82 -38.39 31.47
N SER A 592 10.86 -38.88 30.70
CA SER A 592 9.93 -39.92 31.14
C SER A 592 10.35 -41.25 30.54
N ALA A 593 10.86 -42.13 31.41
CA ALA A 593 11.07 -43.54 31.10
C ALA A 593 9.73 -44.30 31.20
N VAL A 594 9.56 -45.32 30.36
CA VAL A 594 8.40 -46.21 30.38
C VAL A 594 8.46 -47.14 31.58
N ASP A 595 9.63 -47.71 31.86
CA ASP A 595 10.01 -48.48 33.06
C ASP A 595 8.91 -49.43 33.56
N PHE A 596 8.25 -50.11 32.63
CA PHE A 596 6.95 -50.73 32.90
C PHE A 596 7.02 -51.86 33.93
N TYR A 597 8.15 -52.57 33.97
CA TYR A 597 8.39 -53.69 34.88
C TYR A 597 9.17 -53.30 36.15
N ASN A 598 9.72 -52.08 36.23
CA ASN A 598 10.57 -51.60 37.33
C ASN A 598 11.79 -52.49 37.61
N ASN A 599 12.44 -52.99 36.55
CA ASN A 599 13.61 -53.88 36.59
C ASN A 599 14.92 -53.08 36.40
N LYS A 600 15.11 -52.01 37.18
CA LYS A 600 16.27 -51.12 36.98
C LYS A 600 17.59 -51.77 37.41
N ASP A 601 18.29 -52.36 36.45
CA ASP A 601 19.71 -52.67 36.62
C ASP A 601 20.56 -51.39 36.53
N GLU A 602 21.78 -51.41 37.09
CA GLU A 602 22.68 -50.23 37.11
C GLU A 602 22.90 -49.61 35.71
N LYS A 603 22.89 -50.43 34.66
CA LYS A 603 23.03 -49.99 33.27
C LYS A 603 21.85 -49.17 32.76
N GLU A 604 20.61 -49.52 33.12
CA GLU A 604 19.43 -48.76 32.66
C GLU A 604 19.35 -47.39 33.34
N LEU A 605 19.73 -47.33 34.61
CA LEU A 605 19.90 -46.07 35.34
C LEU A 605 20.98 -45.18 34.68
N GLU A 606 22.09 -45.77 34.23
CA GLU A 606 23.14 -45.05 33.50
C GLU A 606 22.64 -44.52 32.13
N MET A 607 21.83 -45.29 31.40
CA MET A 607 21.24 -44.86 30.12
C MET A 607 20.28 -43.67 30.29
N ILE A 608 19.41 -43.69 31.31
CA ILE A 608 18.51 -42.57 31.61
C ILE A 608 19.31 -41.33 32.06
N GLU A 609 20.43 -41.52 32.77
CA GLU A 609 21.30 -40.40 33.14
C GLU A 609 22.03 -39.82 31.92
N ASN A 610 22.42 -40.66 30.95
CA ASN A 610 22.96 -40.22 29.66
C ASN A 610 21.93 -39.39 28.87
N ASP A 611 20.65 -39.77 28.86
CA ASP A 611 19.58 -38.97 28.26
C ASP A 611 19.50 -37.57 28.89
N LYS A 612 19.64 -37.45 30.21
CA LYS A 612 19.68 -36.13 30.89
C LYS A 612 20.90 -35.31 30.46
N ILE A 613 22.06 -35.94 30.26
CA ILE A 613 23.27 -35.27 29.79
C ILE A 613 23.09 -34.77 28.35
N LEU A 614 22.60 -35.63 27.46
CA LEU A 614 22.30 -35.28 26.07
C LEU A 614 21.29 -34.14 26.00
N LEU A 615 20.18 -34.26 26.74
CA LEU A 615 19.18 -33.20 26.82
C LEU A 615 19.75 -31.90 27.39
N SER A 616 20.63 -31.97 28.40
CA SER A 616 21.33 -30.78 28.91
C SER A 616 22.23 -30.16 27.84
N ASN A 617 22.90 -30.96 27.01
CA ASN A 617 23.71 -30.47 25.89
C ASN A 617 22.84 -29.81 24.81
N CYS A 618 21.70 -30.42 24.45
CA CYS A 618 20.72 -29.81 23.55
C CYS A 618 20.21 -28.48 24.13
N ILE A 619 19.87 -28.42 25.43
CA ILE A 619 19.44 -27.19 26.12
C ILE A 619 20.56 -26.12 26.19
N ILE A 620 21.84 -26.52 26.29
CA ILE A 620 22.99 -25.60 26.17
C ILE A 620 23.10 -25.09 24.71
N GLY A 621 22.85 -25.95 23.74
CA GLY A 621 22.78 -25.65 22.30
C GLY A 621 21.59 -24.77 21.91
N VAL A 622 20.50 -24.77 22.69
CA VAL A 622 19.42 -23.78 22.62
C VAL A 622 19.99 -22.42 22.98
N LYS A 623 20.48 -21.72 21.94
CA LYS A 623 21.02 -20.37 22.04
C LYS A 623 20.03 -19.54 22.84
N GLU A 624 20.47 -19.00 23.98
CA GLU A 624 19.76 -17.91 24.62
C GLU A 624 19.55 -16.82 23.57
N PHE A 625 18.31 -16.65 23.10
CA PHE A 625 17.82 -15.32 22.83
C PHE A 625 17.44 -14.69 24.18
N LYS A 626 18.44 -14.58 25.07
CA LYS A 626 18.45 -13.43 25.96
C LYS A 626 18.38 -12.24 25.01
N VAL A 627 17.46 -11.32 25.28
CA VAL A 627 17.75 -9.94 24.98
C VAL A 627 18.92 -9.60 25.90
N ILE A 628 20.13 -10.00 25.48
CA ILE A 628 21.35 -9.63 26.15
C ILE A 628 21.29 -8.11 26.13
N SER A 629 21.24 -7.51 27.31
CA SER A 629 21.25 -6.07 27.45
C SER A 629 22.44 -5.52 26.67
N TRP A 630 22.34 -4.28 26.22
CA TRP A 630 23.41 -3.69 25.42
C TRP A 630 24.76 -3.80 26.14
N GLU A 631 24.74 -3.63 27.46
CA GLU A 631 25.85 -3.75 28.39
C GLU A 631 26.39 -5.18 28.49
N GLU A 632 25.54 -6.19 28.64
CA GLU A 632 25.98 -7.60 28.67
C GLU A 632 26.56 -8.02 27.31
N LYS A 633 26.03 -7.52 26.19
CA LYS A 633 26.55 -7.82 24.85
C LYS A 633 27.92 -7.18 24.68
N LEU A 634 28.10 -5.95 25.16
CA LEU A 634 29.42 -5.32 25.22
C LEU A 634 30.40 -6.14 26.08
N ALA A 635 29.95 -6.65 27.22
CA ALA A 635 30.77 -7.49 28.11
C ALA A 635 31.21 -8.80 27.43
N THR A 636 30.32 -9.48 26.69
CA THR A 636 30.69 -10.70 25.94
C THR A 636 31.73 -10.42 24.85
N VAL A 637 31.68 -9.24 24.22
CA VAL A 637 32.73 -8.80 23.30
C VAL A 637 34.04 -8.56 24.04
N GLU A 638 34.02 -7.89 25.20
CA GLU A 638 35.23 -7.65 25.99
C GLU A 638 35.88 -8.95 26.47
N GLU A 639 35.08 -9.96 26.88
CA GLU A 639 35.57 -11.28 27.26
C GLU A 639 36.21 -12.01 26.07
N TYR A 640 35.58 -11.97 24.90
CA TYR A 640 36.16 -12.53 23.68
C TYR A 640 37.52 -11.90 23.34
N ILE A 641 37.64 -10.57 23.44
CA ILE A 641 38.90 -9.88 23.17
C ILE A 641 39.97 -10.28 24.19
N LYS A 642 39.60 -10.46 25.47
CA LYS A 642 40.53 -10.92 26.53
C LYS A 642 41.02 -12.35 26.27
N GLU A 643 40.13 -13.24 25.82
CA GLU A 643 40.44 -14.65 25.61
C GLU A 643 41.28 -14.88 24.34
N TYR A 644 40.91 -14.24 23.23
CA TYR A 644 41.48 -14.52 21.91
C TYR A 644 42.46 -13.44 21.41
N GLY A 645 42.59 -12.31 22.10
CA GLY A 645 43.49 -11.22 21.72
C GLY A 645 43.16 -10.58 20.37
N ARG A 646 41.90 -10.68 19.91
CA ARG A 646 41.40 -10.14 18.63
C ARG A 646 39.90 -9.82 18.73
N LEU A 647 39.38 -9.03 17.79
CA LEU A 647 37.94 -8.76 17.69
C LEU A 647 37.16 -10.02 17.25
N PRO A 648 35.87 -10.14 17.62
CA PRO A 648 35.02 -11.25 17.19
C PRO A 648 34.84 -11.32 15.66
N THR A 649 34.69 -12.51 15.09
CA THR A 649 34.62 -12.73 13.63
C THR A 649 33.21 -12.95 13.05
N HIS A 650 32.19 -13.29 13.85
CA HIS A 650 30.82 -13.66 13.41
C HIS A 650 29.70 -12.80 14.04
N LYS A 651 28.63 -13.39 14.63
CA LYS A 651 27.43 -12.65 15.13
C LYS A 651 27.75 -11.43 16.01
N LEU A 652 28.78 -11.52 16.86
CA LEU A 652 29.25 -10.40 17.71
C LEU A 652 29.90 -9.25 16.89
N ARG A 653 30.51 -9.55 15.74
CA ARG A 653 31.05 -8.55 14.80
C ARG A 653 29.95 -7.72 14.17
N ASN A 654 28.87 -8.38 13.72
CA ASN A 654 27.71 -7.69 13.14
C ASN A 654 27.05 -6.77 14.17
N TRP A 655 26.97 -7.22 15.42
CA TRP A 655 26.46 -6.39 16.52
C TRP A 655 27.36 -5.16 16.79
N LEU A 656 28.69 -5.34 16.87
CA LEU A 656 29.65 -4.22 17.00
C LEU A 656 29.55 -3.24 15.84
N TYR A 657 29.35 -3.73 14.63
CA TYR A 657 29.16 -2.89 13.45
C TYR A 657 27.89 -2.04 13.55
N ALA A 658 26.76 -2.66 13.90
CA ALA A 658 25.50 -1.95 14.12
C ALA A 658 25.63 -0.85 15.20
N GLN A 659 26.30 -1.15 16.32
CA GLN A 659 26.54 -0.15 17.37
C GLN A 659 27.38 1.03 16.88
N ARG A 660 28.36 0.78 16.00
CA ARG A 660 29.18 1.84 15.41
C ARG A 660 28.37 2.74 14.48
N ILE A 661 27.44 2.18 13.71
CA ILE A 661 26.50 2.97 12.89
C ILE A 661 25.62 3.80 13.81
N ASP A 662 24.92 3.17 14.75
CA ASP A 662 23.99 3.83 15.66
C ASP A 662 24.64 4.97 16.45
N TYR A 663 25.91 4.83 16.83
CA TYR A 663 26.69 5.88 17.49
C TYR A 663 26.95 7.09 16.57
N ASN A 664 27.30 6.86 15.30
CA ASN A 664 27.61 7.90 14.32
C ASN A 664 26.37 8.72 13.91
N ILE A 665 25.22 8.05 13.75
CA ILE A 665 23.95 8.68 13.35
C ILE A 665 23.03 9.02 14.53
N ASN A 666 23.45 8.72 15.77
CA ASN A 666 22.72 8.95 17.01
C ASN A 666 21.30 8.30 17.02
N ARG A 667 21.24 7.01 16.69
CA ARG A 667 20.00 6.22 16.54
C ARG A 667 19.88 5.16 17.64
N GLY A 668 18.65 4.66 17.87
CA GLY A 668 18.40 3.51 18.75
C GLY A 668 18.83 3.75 20.21
N LYS A 669 19.47 2.74 20.82
CA LYS A 669 19.95 2.80 22.21
C LYS A 669 21.06 3.84 22.43
N MET A 670 21.76 4.27 21.38
CA MET A 670 22.83 5.29 21.46
C MET A 670 22.32 6.71 21.77
N LYS A 671 21.00 6.93 21.75
CA LYS A 671 20.37 8.14 22.29
C LYS A 671 20.50 8.24 23.82
N GLN A 672 20.68 7.12 24.51
CA GLN A 672 20.83 7.07 25.95
C GLN A 672 22.25 7.46 26.34
N LYS A 673 22.38 8.49 27.19
CA LYS A 673 23.68 9.09 27.55
C LYS A 673 24.67 8.08 28.17
N HIS A 674 24.17 7.11 28.95
CA HIS A 674 25.02 6.10 29.59
C HIS A 674 25.56 5.07 28.60
N ILE A 675 24.72 4.56 27.69
CA ILE A 675 25.13 3.63 26.62
C ILE A 675 26.21 4.25 25.73
N ARG A 676 26.00 5.51 25.35
CA ARG A 676 26.94 6.25 24.51
C ARG A 676 28.33 6.37 25.17
N LEU A 677 28.36 6.66 26.48
CA LEU A 677 29.60 6.75 27.24
C LEU A 677 30.32 5.39 27.35
N LEU A 678 29.58 4.31 27.61
CA LEU A 678 30.14 2.96 27.65
C LEU A 678 30.77 2.56 26.32
N TRP A 679 30.13 2.95 25.20
CA TRP A 679 30.67 2.73 23.87
C TRP A 679 31.96 3.51 23.61
N GLU A 680 32.02 4.78 24.00
CA GLU A 680 33.22 5.62 23.87
C GLU A 680 34.42 5.02 24.64
N ILE A 681 34.19 4.59 25.88
CA ILE A 681 35.19 3.92 26.73
C ILE A 681 35.68 2.62 26.08
N PHE A 682 34.77 1.81 25.54
CA PHE A 682 35.11 0.56 24.87
C PHE A 682 35.99 0.78 23.63
N ILE A 683 35.65 1.76 22.79
CA ILE A 683 36.42 2.08 21.58
C ILE A 683 37.82 2.59 21.92
N GLU A 684 37.94 3.43 22.96
CA GLU A 684 39.25 3.93 23.42
C GLU A 684 40.14 2.79 23.93
N LYS A 685 39.56 1.86 24.71
CA LYS A 685 40.25 0.75 25.35
C LYS A 685 40.78 -0.32 24.37
N TYR A 686 40.07 -0.61 23.29
CA TYR A 686 40.41 -1.72 22.38
C TYR A 686 40.86 -1.32 20.97
N ASN A 687 41.19 -0.04 20.77
CA ASN A 687 41.76 0.51 19.54
C ASN A 687 43.00 -0.26 18.97
N PRO A 688 43.88 -0.89 19.77
CA PRO A 688 45.04 -1.64 19.26
C PRO A 688 44.72 -2.97 18.54
N PHE A 689 43.57 -3.59 18.80
CA PHE A 689 43.23 -4.95 18.32
C PHE A 689 42.63 -5.00 16.91
N ILE A 690 42.60 -3.86 16.21
CA ILE A 690 42.04 -3.76 14.86
C ILE A 690 43.07 -4.29 13.85
N SER A 691 42.86 -5.50 13.33
CA SER A 691 43.73 -6.12 12.32
C SER A 691 43.73 -5.33 11.00
N SER A 692 44.67 -5.61 10.10
CA SER A 692 44.65 -5.01 8.75
C SER A 692 43.40 -5.40 7.94
N GLN A 693 42.84 -6.58 8.21
CA GLN A 693 41.56 -7.01 7.65
C GLN A 693 40.40 -6.23 8.25
N ASP A 694 40.38 -6.03 9.57
CA ASP A 694 39.36 -5.21 10.24
C ASP A 694 39.41 -3.75 9.76
N LYS A 695 40.60 -3.19 9.55
CA LYS A 695 40.75 -1.84 8.97
C LYS A 695 40.20 -1.75 7.54
N TRP A 696 40.24 -2.84 6.79
CA TRP A 696 39.69 -2.90 5.44
C TRP A 696 38.17 -3.04 5.48
N ILE A 697 37.65 -3.94 6.30
CA ILE A 697 36.21 -4.13 6.57
C ILE A 697 35.57 -2.81 7.03
N LEU A 698 36.18 -2.14 8.01
CA LEU A 698 35.71 -0.83 8.50
C LEU A 698 35.70 0.27 7.45
N LYS A 699 36.53 0.15 6.39
CA LYS A 699 36.48 1.06 5.24
C LYS A 699 35.45 0.64 4.21
N LEU A 700 35.23 -0.66 4.00
CA LEU A 700 34.15 -1.19 3.17
C LEU A 700 32.79 -0.75 3.72
N GLU A 701 32.59 -0.90 5.02
CA GLU A 701 31.41 -0.45 5.75
C GLU A 701 31.14 1.06 5.61
N LYS A 702 32.19 1.88 5.69
CA LYS A 702 32.07 3.33 5.46
C LYS A 702 31.71 3.66 4.01
N ALA A 703 32.18 2.86 3.05
CA ALA A 703 31.80 2.99 1.66
C ALA A 703 30.33 2.54 1.44
N ASP A 704 29.93 1.40 2.02
CA ASP A 704 28.56 0.87 2.01
C ASP A 704 27.56 1.90 2.56
N ASN A 705 27.81 2.45 3.73
CA ASN A 705 26.95 3.47 4.31
C ASN A 705 26.86 4.74 3.45
N TYR A 706 27.99 5.18 2.87
CA TYR A 706 27.98 6.34 1.96
C TYR A 706 27.15 6.06 0.69
N LEU A 707 27.34 4.90 0.05
CA LEU A 707 26.60 4.52 -1.15
C LEU A 707 25.11 4.32 -0.85
N ASN A 708 24.77 3.72 0.29
CA ASN A 708 23.38 3.51 0.70
C ASN A 708 22.63 4.84 0.93
N ILE A 709 23.26 5.81 1.59
CA ILE A 709 22.63 7.12 1.87
C ILE A 709 22.56 8.00 0.63
N ASN A 710 23.62 7.99 -0.20
CA ASN A 710 23.79 9.00 -1.25
C ASN A 710 23.51 8.47 -2.67
N ASP A 711 23.32 7.16 -2.82
CA ASP A 711 23.13 6.43 -4.07
C ASP A 711 24.15 6.78 -5.18
N LYS A 712 25.40 7.06 -4.77
CA LYS A 712 26.49 7.52 -5.65
C LYS A 712 27.85 7.04 -5.15
N ILE A 713 28.76 6.75 -6.07
CA ILE A 713 30.17 6.49 -5.75
C ILE A 713 30.84 7.80 -5.27
N PRO A 714 31.54 7.80 -4.11
CA PRO A 714 32.20 8.99 -3.59
C PRO A 714 33.26 9.54 -4.58
N LEU A 715 33.26 10.86 -4.78
CA LEU A 715 34.11 11.53 -5.77
C LEU A 715 35.58 11.58 -5.31
N ARG A 716 36.50 11.14 -6.17
CA ARG A 716 37.97 11.18 -5.94
C ARG A 716 38.53 12.60 -5.83
N ASP A 717 37.80 13.60 -6.32
CA ASP A 717 38.19 15.01 -6.32
C ASP A 717 37.31 15.87 -5.40
N SER A 718 36.60 15.26 -4.45
CA SER A 718 35.79 15.99 -3.47
C SER A 718 36.64 16.99 -2.66
N GLN A 719 36.08 18.17 -2.38
CA GLN A 719 36.65 19.12 -1.42
C GLN A 719 36.59 18.57 0.01
N ASP A 720 35.64 17.67 0.27
CA ASP A 720 35.57 16.92 1.51
C ASP A 720 36.62 15.80 1.51
N ILE A 721 37.58 15.93 2.42
CA ILE A 721 38.73 15.02 2.59
C ILE A 721 38.25 13.57 2.85
N TYR A 722 37.14 13.40 3.56
CA TYR A 722 36.58 12.09 3.88
C TYR A 722 35.98 11.43 2.65
N ILE A 723 35.15 12.16 1.89
CA ILE A 723 34.54 11.67 0.64
C ILE A 723 35.62 11.35 -0.39
N LYS A 724 36.62 12.24 -0.52
CA LYS A 724 37.79 12.02 -1.37
C LYS A 724 38.55 10.75 -0.99
N GLY A 725 38.78 10.54 0.31
CA GLY A 725 39.44 9.35 0.84
C GLY A 725 38.70 8.05 0.51
N LEU A 726 37.37 8.04 0.62
CA LEU A 726 36.53 6.89 0.26
C LEU A 726 36.53 6.63 -1.25
N GLY A 727 36.40 7.67 -2.07
CA GLY A 727 36.43 7.55 -3.54
C GLY A 727 37.77 6.99 -4.06
N ILE A 728 38.89 7.43 -3.48
CA ILE A 728 40.21 6.89 -3.79
C ILE A 728 40.31 5.41 -3.38
N TRP A 729 39.77 5.07 -2.21
CA TRP A 729 39.84 3.73 -1.66
C TRP A 729 39.01 2.71 -2.47
N ILE A 730 37.76 3.01 -2.83
CA ILE A 730 36.89 2.13 -3.65
C ILE A 730 37.55 1.84 -4.99
N ALA A 731 38.08 2.87 -5.66
CA ALA A 731 38.73 2.69 -6.95
C ALA A 731 40.01 1.85 -6.85
N ARG A 732 40.77 1.97 -5.75
CA ARG A 732 41.90 1.09 -5.47
C ARG A 732 41.47 -0.35 -5.22
N GLN A 733 40.34 -0.59 -4.55
CA GLN A 733 39.83 -1.95 -4.33
C GLN A 733 39.38 -2.62 -5.63
N LYS A 734 38.74 -1.87 -6.56
CA LYS A 734 38.44 -2.37 -7.92
C LYS A 734 39.69 -2.87 -8.65
N ASP A 735 40.78 -2.10 -8.59
CA ASP A 735 42.05 -2.47 -9.23
C ASP A 735 42.70 -3.70 -8.58
N ILE A 736 42.65 -3.78 -7.24
CA ILE A 736 43.21 -4.90 -6.46
C ILE A 736 42.41 -6.19 -6.73
N TYR A 737 41.07 -6.09 -6.80
CA TYR A 737 40.16 -7.20 -7.12
C TYR A 737 40.40 -7.73 -8.54
N LYS A 738 40.44 -6.84 -9.55
CA LYS A 738 40.69 -7.21 -10.96
C LYS A 738 42.02 -7.92 -11.17
N LYS A 739 43.05 -7.54 -10.40
CA LYS A 739 44.40 -8.14 -10.48
C LYS A 739 44.58 -9.35 -9.55
N ASN A 740 43.61 -9.65 -8.70
CA ASN A 740 43.69 -10.67 -7.65
C ASN A 740 44.96 -10.60 -6.78
N ILE A 741 45.25 -9.42 -6.21
CA ILE A 741 46.46 -9.17 -5.41
C ILE A 741 46.13 -8.64 -4.00
N GLN A 742 47.15 -8.56 -3.12
CA GLN A 742 47.03 -8.03 -1.76
C GLN A 742 45.92 -8.71 -0.95
N ILE A 743 45.04 -7.92 -0.33
CA ILE A 743 43.99 -8.41 0.57
C ILE A 743 42.89 -9.19 -0.16
N MET A 744 42.76 -9.01 -1.48
CA MET A 744 41.80 -9.76 -2.32
C MET A 744 42.28 -11.19 -2.66
N LYS A 745 43.47 -11.59 -2.20
CA LYS A 745 43.92 -12.99 -2.20
C LYS A 745 43.23 -13.85 -1.14
N ASP A 746 42.66 -13.21 -0.11
CA ASP A 746 41.87 -13.87 0.91
C ASP A 746 40.46 -14.08 0.35
N GLU A 747 40.03 -15.34 0.26
CA GLU A 747 38.74 -15.73 -0.33
C GLU A 747 37.55 -15.09 0.39
N ASN A 748 37.62 -14.91 1.71
CA ASN A 748 36.55 -14.29 2.49
C ASN A 748 36.43 -12.78 2.23
N ILE A 749 37.57 -12.08 2.12
CA ILE A 749 37.58 -10.65 1.79
C ILE A 749 37.11 -10.43 0.36
N ARG A 750 37.48 -11.34 -0.54
CA ARG A 750 37.06 -11.31 -1.93
C ARG A 750 35.55 -11.52 -2.07
N ALA A 751 34.98 -12.51 -1.38
CA ALA A 751 33.54 -12.75 -1.34
C ALA A 751 32.78 -11.51 -0.80
N LEU A 752 33.26 -10.91 0.32
CA LEU A 752 32.66 -9.68 0.86
C LEU A 752 32.68 -8.51 -0.13
N TRP A 753 33.73 -8.40 -0.96
CA TRP A 753 33.79 -7.40 -2.02
C TRP A 753 32.82 -7.71 -3.16
N GLU A 754 32.69 -8.98 -3.57
CA GLU A 754 31.75 -9.42 -4.60
C GLU A 754 30.29 -9.17 -4.18
N THR A 755 29.92 -9.51 -2.93
CA THR A 755 28.61 -9.18 -2.35
C THR A 755 28.38 -7.66 -2.31
N PHE A 756 29.38 -6.88 -1.90
CA PHE A 756 29.28 -5.41 -1.88
C PHE A 756 29.07 -4.81 -3.27
N ILE A 757 29.74 -5.34 -4.31
CA ILE A 757 29.56 -4.91 -5.69
C ILE A 757 28.18 -5.32 -6.22
N SER A 758 27.73 -6.54 -5.92
CA SER A 758 26.41 -7.06 -6.32
C SER A 758 25.27 -6.24 -5.71
N LYS A 759 25.35 -5.92 -4.41
CA LYS A 759 24.36 -5.09 -3.70
C LYS A 759 24.12 -3.73 -4.34
N TYR A 760 25.15 -3.13 -4.93
CA TYR A 760 25.03 -1.86 -5.65
C TYR A 760 25.33 -2.06 -7.13
N ASN A 761 24.86 -3.17 -7.72
CA ASN A 761 25.12 -3.49 -9.11
C ASN A 761 24.76 -2.29 -9.99
N HIS A 762 23.65 -1.58 -9.77
CA HIS A 762 23.30 -0.38 -10.53
C HIS A 762 24.34 0.76 -10.48
N LEU A 763 25.19 0.83 -9.45
CA LEU A 763 26.29 1.78 -9.30
C LEU A 763 27.65 1.24 -9.79
N PHE A 764 27.80 -0.09 -9.79
CA PHE A 764 29.05 -0.79 -10.15
C PHE A 764 29.00 -1.52 -11.49
N MET A 765 27.82 -1.57 -12.12
CA MET A 765 27.50 -2.15 -13.41
C MET A 765 28.58 -1.76 -14.41
N ASP A 766 28.94 -2.73 -15.26
CA ASP A 766 29.60 -2.42 -16.51
C ASP A 766 28.79 -1.31 -17.20
N ASN A 767 29.49 -0.31 -17.71
CA ASN A 767 28.87 0.77 -18.47
C ASN A 767 27.92 0.21 -19.54
N ASP A 768 28.20 -0.97 -20.13
CA ASP A 768 27.38 -1.60 -21.16
C ASP A 768 26.02 -2.06 -20.64
N GLU A 769 25.99 -2.68 -19.47
CA GLU A 769 24.78 -3.22 -18.88
C GLU A 769 23.90 -2.07 -18.35
N TYR A 770 24.51 -1.09 -17.67
CA TYR A 770 23.82 0.14 -17.27
C TYR A 770 23.22 0.87 -18.49
N TRP A 771 23.96 0.91 -19.60
CA TRP A 771 23.50 1.53 -20.83
C TRP A 771 22.30 0.79 -21.44
N LYS A 772 22.32 -0.55 -21.47
CA LYS A 772 21.20 -1.39 -21.95
C LYS A 772 19.94 -1.20 -21.09
N ASN A 773 20.08 -1.20 -19.76
CA ASN A 773 18.94 -0.99 -18.86
C ASN A 773 18.31 0.40 -19.03
N LYS A 774 19.13 1.44 -19.22
CA LYS A 774 18.61 2.79 -19.50
C LYS A 774 17.96 2.90 -20.89
N LEU A 775 18.43 2.15 -21.89
CA LEU A 775 17.76 2.07 -23.19
C LEU A 775 16.36 1.42 -23.07
N ASN A 776 16.24 0.35 -22.29
CA ASN A 776 14.96 -0.32 -22.06
C ASN A 776 13.95 0.57 -21.31
N GLN A 777 14.38 1.26 -20.24
CA GLN A 777 13.55 2.24 -19.53
C GLN A 777 13.05 3.36 -20.46
N LEU A 778 13.90 3.81 -21.39
CA LEU A 778 13.51 4.80 -22.39
C LEU A 778 12.49 4.25 -23.39
N GLU A 779 12.62 2.99 -23.81
CA GLU A 779 11.68 2.33 -24.71
C GLU A 779 10.29 2.18 -24.06
N GLN A 780 10.24 1.74 -22.81
CA GLN A 780 9.00 1.68 -22.02
C GLN A 780 8.34 3.06 -21.90
N TYR A 781 9.12 4.10 -21.60
CA TYR A 781 8.61 5.46 -21.51
C TYR A 781 8.00 5.95 -22.84
N ILE A 782 8.68 5.71 -23.97
CA ILE A 782 8.18 6.11 -25.30
C ILE A 782 6.90 5.35 -25.66
N ASN A 783 6.81 4.06 -25.34
CA ASN A 783 5.62 3.24 -25.61
C ASN A 783 4.41 3.72 -24.79
N GLN A 784 4.61 4.13 -23.53
CA GLN A 784 3.53 4.65 -22.67
C GLN A 784 3.11 6.07 -23.04
N ASN A 785 4.06 6.96 -23.36
CA ASN A 785 3.81 8.40 -23.44
C ASN A 785 3.82 8.98 -24.87
N GLY A 786 4.27 8.21 -25.87
CA GLY A 786 4.34 8.65 -27.28
C GLY A 786 5.31 9.81 -27.57
N LYS A 787 6.15 10.20 -26.61
CA LYS A 787 7.09 11.34 -26.71
C LYS A 787 8.44 10.99 -26.10
N LEU A 788 9.48 11.77 -26.40
CA LEU A 788 10.76 11.68 -25.68
C LEU A 788 10.64 12.31 -24.29
N PRO A 789 11.32 11.73 -23.28
CA PRO A 789 11.38 12.31 -21.95
C PRO A 789 12.07 13.69 -21.98
N SER A 790 11.50 14.67 -21.28
CA SER A 790 12.03 16.03 -21.24
C SER A 790 13.11 16.20 -20.16
N PRO A 791 14.30 16.76 -20.47
CA PRO A 791 15.31 17.09 -19.45
C PRO A 791 14.89 18.24 -18.50
N HIS A 792 13.72 18.84 -18.75
CA HIS A 792 13.13 19.92 -17.94
C HIS A 792 11.81 19.49 -17.27
N ALA A 793 11.49 18.20 -17.24
CA ALA A 793 10.30 17.70 -16.56
C ALA A 793 10.35 17.97 -15.05
N GLU A 794 9.17 18.18 -14.43
CA GLU A 794 9.04 18.26 -12.97
C GLU A 794 9.28 16.89 -12.32
N GLU A 795 8.83 15.82 -12.98
CA GLU A 795 9.07 14.45 -12.55
C GLU A 795 10.55 14.06 -12.72
N LEU A 796 11.16 13.59 -11.62
CA LEU A 796 12.59 13.28 -11.57
C LEU A 796 12.99 12.15 -12.53
N VAL A 797 12.12 11.16 -12.73
CA VAL A 797 12.37 10.01 -13.62
C VAL A 797 12.39 10.46 -15.09
N GLU A 798 11.38 11.22 -15.53
CA GLU A 798 11.38 11.79 -16.89
C GLU A 798 12.60 12.71 -17.10
N LYS A 799 12.92 13.55 -16.12
CA LYS A 799 14.07 14.47 -16.18
C LYS A 799 15.40 13.75 -16.34
N THR A 800 15.61 12.66 -15.61
CA THR A 800 16.86 11.87 -15.67
C THR A 800 16.99 11.13 -17.00
N LEU A 801 15.92 10.51 -17.50
CA LEU A 801 15.90 9.88 -18.82
C LEU A 801 16.12 10.89 -19.95
N GLY A 802 15.51 12.09 -19.88
CA GLY A 802 15.70 13.15 -20.87
C GLY A 802 17.14 13.64 -20.95
N ASN A 803 17.82 13.79 -19.80
CA ASN A 803 19.24 14.14 -19.73
C ASN A 803 20.14 13.02 -20.28
N TRP A 804 19.78 11.76 -20.02
CA TRP A 804 20.50 10.60 -20.53
C TRP A 804 20.40 10.51 -22.07
N VAL A 805 19.21 10.70 -22.65
CA VAL A 805 18.99 10.76 -24.11
C VAL A 805 19.84 11.86 -24.77
N GLY A 806 19.87 13.06 -24.18
CA GLY A 806 20.70 14.16 -24.65
C GLY A 806 22.20 13.82 -24.65
N THR A 807 22.64 13.07 -23.64
CA THR A 807 24.02 12.58 -23.53
C THR A 807 24.33 11.54 -24.61
N GLN A 808 23.43 10.59 -24.88
CA GLN A 808 23.63 9.59 -25.94
C GLN A 808 23.69 10.21 -27.34
N LYS A 809 22.80 11.17 -27.65
CA LYS A 809 22.83 11.93 -28.92
C LYS A 809 24.16 12.67 -29.13
N ARG A 810 24.73 13.23 -28.05
CA ARG A 810 26.03 13.91 -28.08
C ARG A 810 27.19 12.94 -28.25
N ASN A 811 27.16 11.81 -27.55
CA ASN A 811 28.17 10.76 -27.61
C ASN A 811 28.22 10.12 -29.01
N TYR A 812 27.06 9.89 -29.64
CA TYR A 812 26.97 9.39 -31.02
C TYR A 812 27.58 10.36 -32.06
N LYS A 813 27.47 11.69 -31.83
CA LYS A 813 28.02 12.72 -32.73
C LYS A 813 29.54 12.94 -32.58
N LYS A 814 30.09 12.79 -31.38
CA LYS A 814 31.53 13.00 -31.10
C LYS A 814 32.31 11.70 -31.26
N GLN A 815 32.58 11.31 -32.51
CA GLN A 815 33.28 10.07 -32.88
C GLN A 815 34.81 10.12 -32.69
N ILE A 816 35.31 10.73 -31.61
CA ILE A 816 36.74 11.07 -31.51
C ILE A 816 37.43 10.45 -30.28
N ASP A 817 36.69 9.95 -29.29
CA ASP A 817 37.29 9.47 -28.04
C ASP A 817 37.03 7.96 -27.84
N SER A 818 38.12 7.19 -27.76
CA SER A 818 38.10 5.73 -27.58
C SER A 818 37.49 5.28 -26.24
N ASN A 819 37.26 6.21 -25.30
CA ASN A 819 36.66 5.96 -23.99
C ASN A 819 35.13 6.13 -23.92
N ILE A 820 34.44 6.46 -25.02
CA ILE A 820 32.97 6.61 -25.04
C ILE A 820 32.30 5.28 -25.36
N ILE A 821 31.30 4.85 -24.59
CA ILE A 821 30.63 3.55 -24.76
C ILE A 821 30.08 3.28 -26.18
N MET A 822 29.71 4.33 -26.92
CA MET A 822 29.24 4.28 -28.31
C MET A 822 30.32 3.90 -29.34
N THR A 823 31.57 3.72 -28.92
CA THR A 823 32.62 3.15 -29.79
C THR A 823 32.54 1.63 -29.88
N LYS A 824 31.85 0.97 -28.92
CA LYS A 824 31.59 -0.47 -28.97
C LYS A 824 30.53 -0.77 -30.03
N GLU A 825 30.87 -1.65 -30.96
CA GLU A 825 30.08 -1.93 -32.17
C GLU A 825 28.68 -2.48 -31.85
N ASN A 826 28.57 -3.35 -30.84
CA ASN A 826 27.31 -3.92 -30.34
C ASN A 826 26.37 -2.86 -29.72
N ILE A 827 26.89 -1.98 -28.85
CA ILE A 827 26.09 -0.92 -28.20
C ILE A 827 25.64 0.12 -29.23
N ARG A 828 26.52 0.44 -30.18
CA ARG A 828 26.18 1.34 -31.29
C ARG A 828 25.07 0.76 -32.16
N ALA A 829 25.15 -0.52 -32.51
CA ALA A 829 24.11 -1.19 -33.30
C ALA A 829 22.75 -1.15 -32.59
N LEU A 830 22.71 -1.41 -31.28
CA LEU A 830 21.49 -1.32 -30.47
C LEU A 830 20.89 0.10 -30.47
N TRP A 831 21.74 1.12 -30.34
CA TRP A 831 21.28 2.51 -30.42
C TRP A 831 20.76 2.89 -31.80
N GLU A 832 21.43 2.47 -32.87
CA GLU A 832 21.00 2.74 -34.25
C GLU A 832 19.67 2.03 -34.57
N GLN A 833 19.50 0.78 -34.14
CA GLN A 833 18.23 0.06 -34.24
C GLN A 833 17.11 0.78 -33.48
N PHE A 834 17.36 1.19 -32.24
CA PHE A 834 16.40 1.91 -31.41
C PHE A 834 16.02 3.28 -32.01
N VAL A 835 17.01 4.06 -32.48
CA VAL A 835 16.79 5.35 -33.14
C VAL A 835 16.02 5.18 -34.44
N ASN A 836 16.28 4.12 -35.23
CA ASN A 836 15.54 3.83 -36.45
C ASN A 836 14.09 3.42 -36.16
N LYS A 837 13.86 2.60 -35.12
CA LYS A 837 12.52 2.21 -34.66
C LYS A 837 11.69 3.44 -34.25
N HIS A 838 12.32 4.42 -33.60
CA HIS A 838 11.67 5.65 -33.16
C HIS A 838 12.10 6.90 -33.96
N PHE A 839 12.39 6.73 -35.26
CA PHE A 839 13.04 7.75 -36.10
C PHE A 839 12.43 9.14 -35.94
N ASN A 840 11.10 9.26 -36.03
CA ASN A 840 10.37 10.54 -35.94
C ASN A 840 10.66 11.34 -34.66
N LEU A 841 11.07 10.69 -33.57
CA LEU A 841 11.35 11.30 -32.27
C LEU A 841 12.83 11.74 -32.12
N PHE A 842 13.78 11.07 -32.79
CA PHE A 842 15.22 11.25 -32.59
C PHE A 842 15.92 12.20 -33.57
N ILE A 843 15.26 12.51 -34.69
CA ILE A 843 15.74 13.45 -35.71
C ILE A 843 16.18 14.77 -35.03
N ASN A 844 17.41 15.21 -35.28
CA ASN A 844 17.92 16.48 -34.75
C ASN A 844 17.26 17.65 -35.50
N ASP A 845 17.36 18.88 -34.98
CA ASP A 845 16.67 20.01 -35.61
C ASP A 845 17.09 20.23 -37.08
N GLU A 846 18.33 19.90 -37.44
CA GLU A 846 18.85 19.98 -38.82
C GLU A 846 18.22 18.93 -39.73
N ASP A 847 18.12 17.68 -39.26
CA ASP A 847 17.49 16.59 -40.00
C ASP A 847 15.97 16.78 -40.05
N LYS A 848 15.35 17.37 -39.01
CA LYS A 848 13.91 17.72 -38.98
C LYS A 848 13.64 18.80 -40.00
N TRP A 849 14.54 19.79 -40.06
CA TRP A 849 14.50 20.86 -41.03
C TRP A 849 14.69 20.34 -42.46
N VAL A 850 15.66 19.45 -42.69
CA VAL A 850 15.91 18.82 -44.01
C VAL A 850 14.75 17.94 -44.43
N TYR A 851 14.19 17.13 -43.52
CA TYR A 851 13.01 16.30 -43.79
C TYR A 851 11.78 17.15 -44.12
N LYS A 852 11.54 18.23 -43.38
CA LYS A 852 10.43 19.14 -43.67
C LYS A 852 10.62 19.91 -44.98
N LEU A 853 11.86 20.29 -45.31
CA LEU A 853 12.21 20.87 -46.61
C LEU A 853 11.91 19.88 -47.75
N LYS A 854 12.29 18.60 -47.60
CA LYS A 854 11.97 17.55 -48.59
C LYS A 854 10.46 17.36 -48.78
N GLN A 855 9.67 17.37 -47.70
CA GLN A 855 8.20 17.30 -47.82
C GLN A 855 7.63 18.48 -48.62
N ILE A 856 8.16 19.69 -48.41
CA ILE A 856 7.74 20.88 -49.15
C ILE A 856 8.20 20.82 -50.62
N GLN A 857 9.42 20.36 -50.89
CA GLN A 857 9.92 20.15 -52.25
C GLN A 857 9.05 19.13 -53.00
N GLN A 858 8.67 18.02 -52.34
CA GLN A 858 7.77 17.02 -52.91
C GLN A 858 6.38 17.62 -53.20
N TYR A 859 5.83 18.41 -52.27
CA TYR A 859 4.55 19.08 -52.48
C TYR A 859 4.58 20.04 -53.68
N ILE A 860 5.66 20.82 -53.83
CA ILE A 860 5.84 21.74 -54.98
C ILE A 860 5.99 20.94 -56.28
N LEU A 861 6.70 19.81 -56.26
CA LEU A 861 6.86 18.92 -57.41
C LEU A 861 5.51 18.35 -57.87
N GLU A 862 4.65 17.97 -56.92
CA GLU A 862 3.33 17.38 -57.21
C GLU A 862 2.28 18.41 -57.61
N ASN A 863 2.31 19.62 -57.04
CA ASN A 863 1.22 20.60 -57.18
C ASN A 863 1.59 21.85 -58.01
N GLY A 864 2.89 22.06 -58.30
CA GLY A 864 3.38 23.22 -59.06
C GLY A 864 3.21 24.58 -58.36
N ILE A 865 2.77 24.59 -57.10
CA ILE A 865 2.52 25.79 -56.28
C ILE A 865 3.13 25.63 -54.89
N LEU A 866 3.37 26.75 -54.21
CA LEU A 866 3.74 26.72 -52.79
C LEU A 866 2.54 26.29 -51.92
N PRO A 867 2.79 25.59 -50.80
CA PRO A 867 1.77 25.36 -49.78
C PRO A 867 1.15 26.70 -49.34
N THR A 868 -0.17 26.81 -49.39
CA THR A 868 -0.92 28.01 -48.98
C THR A 868 -1.69 27.74 -47.69
N GLN A 869 -1.98 28.79 -46.92
CA GLN A 869 -2.87 28.66 -45.77
C GLN A 869 -4.31 28.58 -46.26
N ASN A 870 -4.97 27.44 -46.07
CA ASN A 870 -6.37 27.21 -46.39
C ASN A 870 -6.96 26.26 -45.34
N ASN A 871 -8.00 26.70 -44.63
CA ASN A 871 -8.55 26.09 -43.40
C ASN A 871 -9.02 24.62 -43.49
N ASP A 872 -8.88 23.96 -44.65
CA ASP A 872 -9.37 22.62 -44.93
C ASP A 872 -8.29 21.53 -44.80
N ASN A 873 -6.99 21.88 -44.79
CA ASN A 873 -5.91 20.90 -44.65
C ASN A 873 -4.77 21.42 -43.75
N GLU A 874 -4.77 20.88 -42.52
CA GLU A 874 -3.87 21.23 -41.42
C GLU A 874 -2.37 21.06 -41.77
N ASP A 875 -2.03 20.10 -42.63
CA ASP A 875 -0.64 19.83 -43.00
C ASP A 875 -0.08 20.87 -43.98
N THR A 876 -0.89 21.29 -44.97
CA THR A 876 -0.56 22.40 -45.87
C THR A 876 -0.40 23.72 -45.11
N ASP A 877 -1.25 23.98 -44.12
CA ASP A 877 -1.15 25.16 -43.25
C ASP A 877 0.15 25.18 -42.45
N LYS A 878 0.52 24.03 -41.86
CA LYS A 878 1.79 23.85 -41.15
C LYS A 878 2.99 24.06 -42.08
N MET A 879 2.93 23.56 -43.32
CA MET A 879 3.97 23.78 -44.32
C MET A 879 4.11 25.25 -44.72
N ALA A 880 2.99 25.94 -44.98
CA ALA A 880 2.98 27.37 -45.33
C ALA A 880 3.58 28.25 -44.22
N LEU A 881 3.16 28.01 -42.96
CA LEU A 881 3.71 28.68 -41.78
C LEU A 881 5.20 28.42 -41.59
N TRP A 882 5.65 27.20 -41.87
CA TRP A 882 7.06 26.83 -41.77
C TRP A 882 7.93 27.63 -42.76
N ILE A 883 7.50 27.75 -44.03
CA ILE A 883 8.19 28.56 -45.06
C ILE A 883 8.30 30.02 -44.63
N CYS A 884 7.21 30.61 -44.12
CA CYS A 884 7.22 31.99 -43.60
C CYS A 884 8.22 32.18 -42.46
N ARG A 885 8.29 31.23 -41.52
CA ARG A 885 9.26 31.25 -40.41
C ARG A 885 10.70 31.13 -40.93
N GLN A 886 10.97 30.28 -41.91
CA GLN A 886 12.31 30.12 -42.47
C GLN A 886 12.80 31.39 -43.19
N LYS A 887 11.95 32.07 -43.96
CA LYS A 887 12.27 33.38 -44.57
C LYS A 887 12.70 34.42 -43.52
N LYS A 888 11.99 34.48 -42.39
CA LYS A 888 12.30 35.38 -41.27
C LYS A 888 13.58 34.99 -40.54
N ASN A 889 13.82 33.69 -40.36
CA ASN A 889 15.02 33.20 -39.69
C ASN A 889 16.28 33.43 -40.55
N TYR A 890 16.17 33.25 -41.87
CA TYR A 890 17.23 33.45 -42.86
C TYR A 890 17.67 34.93 -42.90
N THR A 891 16.73 35.86 -43.05
CA THR A 891 17.00 37.32 -43.07
C THR A 891 17.64 37.83 -41.78
N LYS A 892 17.27 37.26 -40.63
CA LYS A 892 17.82 37.64 -39.32
C LYS A 892 19.08 36.87 -38.91
N TYR A 893 19.60 35.98 -39.76
CA TYR A 893 20.72 35.08 -39.44
C TYR A 893 20.55 34.42 -38.06
N SER A 894 19.37 33.84 -37.83
CA SER A 894 18.93 33.42 -36.49
C SER A 894 18.40 31.98 -36.49
N GLN A 895 18.30 31.38 -35.30
CA GLN A 895 17.89 29.98 -35.13
C GLN A 895 18.79 29.02 -35.95
N ILE A 896 18.19 28.04 -36.63
CA ILE A 896 18.91 27.03 -37.41
C ILE A 896 19.64 27.58 -38.63
N MET A 897 19.25 28.78 -39.11
CA MET A 897 19.91 29.45 -40.25
C MET A 897 21.30 30.01 -39.92
N LYS A 898 21.75 29.89 -38.66
CA LYS A 898 23.15 30.11 -38.27
C LYS A 898 24.08 29.00 -38.78
N ASN A 899 23.55 27.80 -39.02
CA ASN A 899 24.32 26.70 -39.60
C ASN A 899 24.48 26.94 -41.11
N GLU A 900 25.73 27.06 -41.55
CA GLU A 900 26.09 27.37 -42.93
C GLU A 900 25.61 26.31 -43.94
N ASN A 901 25.62 25.03 -43.59
CA ASN A 901 25.13 23.95 -44.46
C ASN A 901 23.60 24.01 -44.64
N ILE A 902 22.85 24.28 -43.57
CA ILE A 902 21.39 24.45 -43.64
C ILE A 902 21.04 25.70 -44.43
N ARG A 903 21.79 26.78 -44.22
CA ARG A 903 21.63 28.03 -44.95
C ARG A 903 21.90 27.85 -46.45
N ARG A 904 22.95 27.13 -46.85
CA ARG A 904 23.20 26.78 -48.27
C ARG A 904 22.08 25.92 -48.87
N LYS A 905 21.55 24.94 -48.12
CA LYS A 905 20.40 24.15 -48.58
C LYS A 905 19.13 25.00 -48.75
N TRP A 906 18.91 25.99 -47.88
CA TRP A 906 17.83 26.96 -48.02
C TRP A 906 18.05 27.90 -49.22
N GLU A 907 19.26 28.39 -49.43
CA GLU A 907 19.63 29.22 -50.59
C GLU A 907 19.42 28.45 -51.91
N CYS A 908 19.84 27.18 -51.99
CA CYS A 908 19.53 26.32 -53.13
C CYS A 908 18.01 26.18 -53.34
N PHE A 909 17.25 25.88 -52.30
CA PHE A 909 15.79 25.79 -52.39
C PHE A 909 15.13 27.10 -52.84
N VAL A 910 15.62 28.25 -52.35
CA VAL A 910 15.13 29.57 -52.73
C VAL A 910 15.45 29.87 -54.20
N ASN A 911 16.66 29.56 -54.66
CA ASN A 911 17.08 29.77 -56.05
C ASN A 911 16.35 28.84 -57.02
N GLU A 912 16.14 27.57 -56.65
CA GLU A 912 15.37 26.61 -57.46
C GLU A 912 13.88 26.98 -57.57
N ASN A 913 13.38 27.81 -56.64
CA ASN A 913 11.98 28.22 -56.56
C ASN A 913 11.84 29.76 -56.53
N GLU A 914 12.77 30.47 -57.17
CA GLU A 914 12.96 31.92 -57.08
C GLU A 914 11.66 32.69 -57.41
N ASP A 915 10.98 32.28 -58.48
CA ASP A 915 9.71 32.87 -58.92
C ASP A 915 8.58 32.73 -57.88
N LEU A 916 8.57 31.62 -57.14
CA LEU A 916 7.56 31.33 -56.15
C LEU A 916 7.84 32.03 -54.81
N LEU A 917 9.10 32.28 -54.47
CA LEU A 917 9.53 32.71 -53.13
C LEU A 917 9.80 34.21 -52.95
N LYS A 918 9.73 35.05 -54.00
CA LYS A 918 9.88 36.52 -53.90
C LYS A 918 9.06 37.12 -52.74
N SER A 919 9.70 37.99 -51.95
CA SER A 919 9.04 38.70 -50.84
C SER A 919 7.98 39.68 -51.36
N GLU A 920 7.02 40.05 -50.52
CA GLU A 920 6.03 41.07 -50.88
C GLU A 920 6.69 42.41 -51.24
N GLN A 921 7.83 42.73 -50.61
CA GLN A 921 8.61 43.93 -50.88
C GLN A 921 9.31 43.87 -52.24
N GLU A 922 9.93 42.74 -52.60
CA GLU A 922 10.55 42.52 -53.91
C GLU A 922 9.51 42.55 -55.04
N ARG A 923 8.38 41.84 -54.85
CA ARG A 923 7.24 41.88 -55.80
C ARG A 923 6.66 43.29 -55.96
N TRP A 924 6.68 44.09 -54.90
CA TRP A 924 6.21 45.47 -54.93
C TRP A 924 7.20 46.36 -55.71
N ASN A 925 8.50 46.23 -55.47
CA ASN A 925 9.53 46.98 -56.17
C ASN A 925 9.57 46.64 -57.68
N GLU A 926 9.53 45.36 -58.04
CA GLU A 926 9.49 44.92 -59.46
C GLU A 926 8.29 45.52 -60.21
N LYS A 927 7.11 45.51 -59.59
CA LYS A 927 5.92 46.13 -60.19
C LYS A 927 6.04 47.65 -60.33
N LEU A 928 6.64 48.32 -59.33
CA LEU A 928 6.89 49.76 -59.42
C LEU A 928 7.85 50.08 -60.58
N ASP A 929 8.90 49.28 -60.77
CA ASP A 929 9.87 49.50 -61.85
C ASP A 929 9.25 49.30 -63.23
N ILE A 930 8.41 48.27 -63.42
CA ILE A 930 7.64 48.07 -64.66
C ILE A 930 6.74 49.28 -64.95
N ILE A 931 6.13 49.87 -63.92
CA ILE A 931 5.27 51.06 -64.09
C ILE A 931 6.10 52.30 -64.44
N LYS A 932 7.26 52.49 -63.80
CA LYS A 932 8.18 53.58 -64.13
C LYS A 932 8.61 53.50 -65.60
N GLU A 933 8.93 52.30 -66.07
CA GLU A 933 9.28 52.07 -67.48
C GLU A 933 8.09 52.33 -68.43
N TYR A 934 6.88 51.91 -68.03
CA TYR A 934 5.67 52.21 -68.79
C TYR A 934 5.41 53.72 -68.90
N ILE A 935 5.51 54.47 -67.80
CA ILE A 935 5.33 55.93 -67.80
C ILE A 935 6.42 56.59 -68.64
N LYS A 936 7.68 56.14 -68.51
CA LYS A 936 8.78 56.64 -69.34
C LYS A 936 8.52 56.45 -70.83
N THR A 937 7.92 55.32 -71.21
CA THR A 937 7.67 54.97 -72.62
C THR A 937 6.42 55.66 -73.19
N PHE A 938 5.33 55.73 -72.43
CA PHE A 938 4.02 56.15 -72.93
C PHE A 938 3.54 57.52 -72.40
N ASN A 939 4.28 58.12 -71.47
CA ASN A 939 3.96 59.37 -70.79
C ASN A 939 2.52 59.43 -70.22
N LYS A 940 2.03 58.28 -69.75
CA LYS A 940 0.68 58.13 -69.18
C LYS A 940 0.65 56.98 -68.19
N LEU A 941 -0.31 57.02 -67.26
CA LEU A 941 -0.56 55.89 -66.37
C LEU A 941 -1.19 54.71 -67.15
N PRO A 942 -0.82 53.45 -66.82
CA PRO A 942 -1.47 52.26 -67.34
C PRO A 942 -3.00 52.31 -67.13
N PRO A 943 -3.83 52.22 -68.19
CA PRO A 943 -5.27 52.32 -68.04
C PRO A 943 -5.88 51.01 -67.51
N ILE A 944 -6.82 51.11 -66.56
CA ILE A 944 -7.57 49.98 -65.96
C ILE A 944 -8.48 49.27 -66.99
N THR A 945 -8.72 49.89 -68.15
CA THR A 945 -9.57 49.38 -69.23
C THR A 945 -8.78 48.99 -70.50
N ASN A 946 -7.47 48.76 -70.39
CA ASN A 946 -6.68 48.34 -71.56
C ASN A 946 -7.10 46.95 -72.06
N ASN A 947 -7.00 46.72 -73.37
CA ASN A 947 -7.21 45.41 -73.99
C ASN A 947 -6.07 44.44 -73.64
N ASP A 948 -4.86 44.96 -73.39
CA ASP A 948 -3.75 44.17 -72.86
C ASP A 948 -3.97 43.91 -71.36
N GLU A 949 -4.21 42.64 -71.02
CA GLU A 949 -4.48 42.16 -69.68
C GLU A 949 -3.34 42.51 -68.69
N ASN A 950 -2.09 42.59 -69.16
CA ASN A 950 -0.95 42.95 -68.32
C ASN A 950 -0.98 44.45 -67.99
N VAL A 951 -1.21 45.30 -68.98
CA VAL A 951 -1.36 46.75 -68.77
C VAL A 951 -2.56 47.06 -67.88
N LYS A 952 -3.65 46.30 -68.05
CA LYS A 952 -4.86 46.38 -67.22
C LYS A 952 -4.57 46.03 -65.75
N LYS A 953 -3.78 44.98 -65.49
CA LYS A 953 -3.33 44.57 -64.15
C LYS A 953 -2.45 45.64 -63.50
N LEU A 954 -1.53 46.27 -64.25
CA LEU A 954 -0.72 47.39 -63.76
C LEU A 954 -1.59 48.60 -63.38
N GLY A 955 -2.60 48.92 -64.20
CA GLY A 955 -3.55 50.00 -63.90
C GLY A 955 -4.35 49.75 -62.62
N LYS A 956 -4.86 48.52 -62.42
CA LYS A 956 -5.53 48.13 -61.17
C LYS A 956 -4.60 48.21 -59.96
N TRP A 957 -3.34 47.80 -60.13
CA TRP A 957 -2.35 47.84 -59.07
C TRP A 957 -2.07 49.28 -58.61
N ILE A 958 -1.90 50.23 -59.54
CA ILE A 958 -1.76 51.67 -59.21
C ILE A 958 -2.97 52.18 -58.43
N SER A 959 -4.19 51.83 -58.86
CA SER A 959 -5.40 52.22 -58.15
C SER A 959 -5.42 51.73 -56.71
N HIS A 960 -5.04 50.48 -56.47
CA HIS A 960 -4.93 49.93 -55.11
C HIS A 960 -3.82 50.60 -54.29
N GLN A 961 -2.69 50.96 -54.91
CA GLN A 961 -1.62 51.67 -54.18
C GLN A 961 -2.05 53.08 -53.75
N LYS A 962 -2.79 53.82 -54.57
CA LYS A 962 -3.40 55.11 -54.18
C LYS A 962 -4.32 54.97 -52.97
N ASP A 963 -5.14 53.92 -52.97
CA ASP A 963 -6.02 53.60 -51.84
C ASP A 963 -5.25 53.20 -50.58
N ASN A 964 -4.20 52.39 -50.72
CA ASN A 964 -3.34 52.00 -49.61
C ASN A 964 -2.61 53.20 -48.99
N TYR A 965 -2.12 54.12 -49.82
CA TYR A 965 -1.41 55.31 -49.37
C TYR A 965 -2.34 56.27 -48.60
N SER A 966 -3.49 56.59 -49.18
CA SER A 966 -4.48 57.51 -48.59
C SER A 966 -5.11 56.96 -47.30
N LYS A 967 -5.39 55.66 -47.24
CA LYS A 967 -6.02 55.00 -46.08
C LYS A 967 -5.01 54.42 -45.07
N ASN A 968 -3.71 54.56 -45.33
CA ASN A 968 -2.60 53.98 -44.56
C ASN A 968 -2.77 52.46 -44.31
N LYS A 969 -2.89 51.68 -45.39
CA LYS A 969 -3.16 50.22 -45.39
C LYS A 969 -2.09 49.44 -46.17
N GLY A 970 -2.09 48.11 -45.99
CA GLY A 970 -1.19 47.19 -46.71
C GLY A 970 0.29 47.37 -46.35
N ILE A 971 1.19 47.01 -47.28
CA ILE A 971 2.64 47.08 -47.09
C ILE A 971 3.14 48.49 -46.74
N MET A 972 2.47 49.55 -47.20
CA MET A 972 2.82 50.95 -46.89
C MET A 972 2.55 51.33 -45.43
N LYS A 973 1.68 50.62 -44.72
CA LYS A 973 1.51 50.78 -43.27
C LYS A 973 2.63 50.09 -42.49
N VAL A 974 3.10 48.96 -43.01
CA VAL A 974 4.02 48.03 -42.33
C VAL A 974 5.48 48.44 -42.55
N ASP A 975 5.82 48.90 -43.75
CA ASP A 975 7.16 49.30 -44.15
C ASP A 975 7.18 50.79 -44.55
N SER A 976 7.79 51.60 -43.68
CA SER A 976 7.92 53.04 -43.90
C SER A 976 8.73 53.38 -45.16
N SER A 977 9.69 52.55 -45.55
CA SER A 977 10.54 52.78 -46.73
C SER A 977 9.75 52.66 -48.03
N ILE A 978 8.77 51.75 -48.09
CA ILE A 978 7.90 51.57 -49.26
C ILE A 978 6.92 52.74 -49.38
N ARG A 979 6.43 53.25 -48.25
CA ARG A 979 5.57 54.44 -48.22
C ARG A 979 6.33 55.71 -48.67
N GLU A 980 7.60 55.84 -48.29
CA GLU A 980 8.47 56.92 -48.77
C GLU A 980 8.75 56.81 -50.27
N LYS A 981 9.08 55.62 -50.77
CA LYS A 981 9.29 55.37 -52.21
C LYS A 981 8.05 55.69 -53.05
N TRP A 982 6.85 55.36 -52.58
CA TRP A 982 5.61 55.72 -53.25
C TRP A 982 5.37 57.23 -53.28
N LYS A 983 5.58 57.91 -52.14
CA LYS A 983 5.46 59.38 -52.06
C LYS A 983 6.39 60.07 -53.04
N GLN A 984 7.64 59.60 -53.14
CA GLN A 984 8.59 60.12 -54.11
C GLN A 984 8.11 59.91 -55.55
N PHE A 985 7.66 58.70 -55.88
CA PHE A 985 7.15 58.37 -57.22
C PHE A 985 5.92 59.22 -57.62
N GLU A 986 4.98 59.46 -56.71
CA GLU A 986 3.82 60.32 -56.94
C GLU A 986 4.23 61.78 -57.18
N ASN A 987 5.17 62.30 -56.40
CA ASN A 987 5.69 63.66 -56.57
C ASN A 987 6.41 63.85 -57.91
N GLU A 988 7.25 62.89 -58.32
CA GLU A 988 7.96 62.92 -59.60
C GLU A 988 7.00 62.92 -60.81
N ASN A 989 5.77 62.44 -60.62
CA ASN A 989 4.75 62.33 -61.66
C ASN A 989 3.49 63.13 -61.37
N TYR A 990 3.59 64.21 -60.57
CA TYR A 990 2.45 64.96 -60.01
C TYR A 990 1.35 65.30 -61.04
N GLU A 991 1.72 65.72 -62.25
CA GLU A 991 0.80 66.03 -63.34
C GLU A 991 -0.14 64.88 -63.72
N LEU A 992 0.30 63.63 -63.57
CA LEU A 992 -0.49 62.42 -63.85
C LEU A 992 -1.35 61.97 -62.65
N PHE A 993 -1.11 62.52 -61.45
CA PHE A 993 -1.74 62.13 -60.19
C PHE A 993 -2.73 63.16 -59.64
N LYS A 994 -2.90 64.31 -60.30
CA LYS A 994 -3.90 65.35 -59.95
C LYS A 994 -5.26 64.76 -59.61
N SER A 995 -5.83 65.23 -58.52
CA SER A 995 -7.15 64.85 -58.05
C SER A 995 -8.24 65.32 -59.02
N ASN A 996 -9.41 64.66 -58.97
CA ASN A 996 -10.55 65.07 -59.78
C ASN A 996 -11.03 66.50 -59.41
N GLU A 997 -10.79 66.94 -58.17
CA GLU A 997 -11.13 68.29 -57.69
C GLU A 997 -10.20 69.34 -58.32
N GLU A 998 -8.88 69.14 -58.29
CA GLU A 998 -7.92 70.04 -58.95
C GLU A 998 -8.17 70.15 -60.46
N VAL A 999 -8.51 69.04 -61.12
CA VAL A 999 -8.88 69.03 -62.55
C VAL A 999 -10.22 69.76 -62.79
N TRP A 1000 -11.14 69.70 -61.82
CA TRP A 1000 -12.42 70.42 -61.90
C TRP A 1000 -12.19 71.93 -61.80
N ASP A 1001 -11.39 72.39 -60.84
CA ASP A 1001 -11.08 73.82 -60.64
C ASP A 1001 -10.45 74.45 -61.88
N ILE A 1002 -9.50 73.77 -62.51
CA ILE A 1002 -8.85 74.24 -63.75
C ILE A 1002 -9.90 74.45 -64.86
N ARG A 1003 -10.84 73.53 -65.02
CA ARG A 1003 -11.87 73.60 -66.07
C ARG A 1003 -12.99 74.60 -65.73
N TYR A 1004 -13.33 74.73 -64.46
CA TYR A 1004 -14.30 75.72 -63.98
C TYR A 1004 -13.81 77.15 -64.25
N ASN A 1005 -12.54 77.43 -63.97
CA ASN A 1005 -11.93 78.71 -64.29
C ASN A 1005 -11.90 78.99 -65.81
N ALA A 1006 -11.61 77.97 -66.64
CA ALA A 1006 -11.68 78.11 -68.09
C ALA A 1006 -13.11 78.41 -68.60
N LEU A 1007 -14.14 77.83 -67.96
CA LEU A 1007 -15.54 78.12 -68.27
C LEU A 1007 -15.91 79.56 -67.93
N LEU A 1008 -15.52 80.04 -66.76
CA LEU A 1008 -15.78 81.42 -66.34
C LEU A 1008 -15.24 82.42 -67.36
N GLN A 1009 -13.97 82.26 -67.75
CA GLN A 1009 -13.32 83.09 -68.77
C GLN A 1009 -14.06 83.03 -70.11
N PHE A 1010 -14.48 81.84 -70.54
CA PHE A 1010 -15.19 81.67 -71.80
C PHE A 1010 -16.55 82.39 -71.81
N VAL A 1011 -17.35 82.24 -70.74
CA VAL A 1011 -18.67 82.86 -70.64
C VAL A 1011 -18.55 84.39 -70.58
N GLU A 1012 -17.57 84.90 -69.83
CA GLU A 1012 -17.31 86.35 -69.74
C GLU A 1012 -16.89 86.96 -71.09
N GLN A 1013 -16.12 86.22 -71.90
CA GLN A 1013 -15.64 86.72 -73.18
C GLN A 1013 -16.70 86.67 -74.30
N TYR A 1014 -17.52 85.62 -74.35
CA TYR A 1014 -18.38 85.35 -75.51
C TYR A 1014 -19.89 85.46 -75.23
N ASP A 1015 -20.30 85.66 -73.97
CA ASP A 1015 -21.70 85.73 -73.54
C ASP A 1015 -22.56 84.55 -74.05
N LYS A 1016 -21.95 83.37 -74.14
CA LYS A 1016 -22.59 82.12 -74.53
C LYS A 1016 -21.95 80.95 -73.80
N LEU A 1017 -22.69 79.85 -73.69
CA LEU A 1017 -22.12 78.59 -73.21
C LEU A 1017 -21.29 77.91 -74.31
N PRO A 1018 -20.15 77.29 -73.96
CA PRO A 1018 -19.34 76.55 -74.91
C PRO A 1018 -20.14 75.36 -75.47
N SER A 1019 -20.06 75.15 -76.78
CA SER A 1019 -20.86 74.13 -77.47
C SER A 1019 -20.10 72.81 -77.63
N PRO A 1020 -20.69 71.64 -77.29
CA PRO A 1020 -20.14 70.33 -77.62
C PRO A 1020 -19.98 70.08 -79.12
N THR A 1021 -20.60 70.90 -79.98
CA THR A 1021 -20.52 70.83 -81.44
C THR A 1021 -19.66 71.95 -82.06
N ALA A 1022 -18.94 72.72 -81.23
CA ALA A 1022 -18.03 73.76 -81.72
C ALA A 1022 -16.92 73.17 -82.62
N LYS A 1023 -16.46 73.98 -83.60
CA LYS A 1023 -15.34 73.60 -84.48
C LYS A 1023 -14.00 73.70 -83.77
N GLU A 1024 -13.85 74.67 -82.89
CA GLU A 1024 -12.63 74.88 -82.12
C GLU A 1024 -12.55 73.85 -80.98
N HIS A 1025 -11.38 73.21 -80.84
CA HIS A 1025 -11.23 72.04 -79.99
C HIS A 1025 -11.34 72.37 -78.50
N THR A 1026 -10.83 73.53 -78.06
CA THR A 1026 -10.90 73.96 -76.65
C THR A 1026 -12.33 74.30 -76.22
N GLU A 1027 -13.09 75.02 -77.05
CA GLU A 1027 -14.53 75.28 -76.83
C GLU A 1027 -15.31 73.96 -76.83
N LYS A 1028 -15.00 73.05 -77.77
CA LYS A 1028 -15.70 71.76 -77.89
C LYS A 1028 -15.51 70.89 -76.64
N THR A 1029 -14.27 70.76 -76.16
CA THR A 1029 -13.95 69.98 -74.96
C THR A 1029 -14.54 70.59 -73.70
N LEU A 1030 -14.48 71.92 -73.57
CA LEU A 1030 -15.14 72.65 -72.48
C LEU A 1030 -16.67 72.49 -72.55
N GLY A 1031 -17.26 72.51 -73.74
CA GLY A 1031 -18.69 72.29 -73.97
C GLY A 1031 -19.18 70.90 -73.55
N TYR A 1032 -18.45 69.84 -73.90
CA TYR A 1032 -18.74 68.49 -73.39
C TYR A 1032 -18.65 68.41 -71.87
N TRP A 1033 -17.63 69.05 -71.30
CA TRP A 1033 -17.48 69.09 -69.85
C TRP A 1033 -18.65 69.81 -69.17
N VAL A 1034 -19.08 70.97 -69.68
CA VAL A 1034 -20.27 71.70 -69.18
C VAL A 1034 -21.54 70.85 -69.28
N ALA A 1035 -21.76 70.16 -70.41
CA ALA A 1035 -22.92 69.29 -70.58
C ALA A 1035 -22.95 68.17 -69.52
N ASN A 1036 -21.79 67.57 -69.24
CA ASN A 1036 -21.66 66.58 -68.17
C ASN A 1036 -21.86 67.19 -66.78
N GLN A 1037 -21.34 68.39 -66.50
CA GLN A 1037 -21.57 69.06 -65.23
C GLN A 1037 -23.04 69.41 -65.02
N LYS A 1038 -23.77 69.87 -66.05
CA LYS A 1038 -25.23 70.08 -65.99
C LYS A 1038 -25.97 68.79 -65.62
N LYS A 1039 -25.58 67.67 -66.23
CA LYS A 1039 -26.13 66.34 -65.91
C LYS A 1039 -25.83 65.95 -64.46
N ASN A 1040 -24.57 66.00 -64.04
CA ASN A 1040 -24.12 65.65 -62.69
C ASN A 1040 -24.78 66.51 -61.62
N TYR A 1041 -24.94 67.81 -61.87
CA TYR A 1041 -25.64 68.73 -60.97
C TYR A 1041 -27.12 68.37 -60.81
N LYS A 1042 -27.81 68.00 -61.90
CA LYS A 1042 -29.21 67.55 -61.88
C LYS A 1042 -29.37 66.21 -61.16
N THR A 1043 -28.45 65.26 -61.38
CA THR A 1043 -28.54 63.91 -60.79
C THR A 1043 -27.88 63.79 -59.42
N LYS A 1044 -27.16 64.83 -58.96
CA LYS A 1044 -26.43 64.88 -57.68
C LYS A 1044 -25.35 63.79 -57.54
N ILE A 1045 -24.59 63.55 -58.61
CA ILE A 1045 -23.58 62.47 -58.69
C ILE A 1045 -22.15 63.05 -58.76
N GLY A 1046 -21.19 62.34 -58.19
CA GLY A 1046 -19.76 62.68 -58.25
C GLY A 1046 -19.41 63.88 -57.38
N LEU A 1047 -18.53 64.77 -57.86
CA LEU A 1047 -18.13 66.00 -57.17
C LEU A 1047 -19.29 66.99 -56.95
N MET A 1048 -20.46 66.75 -57.56
CA MET A 1048 -21.67 67.58 -57.49
C MET A 1048 -22.72 67.05 -56.49
N ASN A 1049 -22.31 66.28 -55.48
CA ASN A 1049 -23.18 65.81 -54.40
C ASN A 1049 -23.63 66.98 -53.48
N GLU A 1050 -24.74 66.82 -52.73
CA GLU A 1050 -25.47 67.90 -52.04
C GLU A 1050 -24.63 68.78 -51.11
N GLU A 1051 -23.56 68.23 -50.50
CA GLU A 1051 -22.78 68.90 -49.47
C GLU A 1051 -21.43 69.48 -49.95
N THR A 1052 -21.10 69.37 -51.25
CA THR A 1052 -19.77 69.79 -51.74
C THR A 1052 -19.69 71.29 -52.04
N LEU A 1053 -18.51 71.89 -51.79
CA LEU A 1053 -18.20 73.28 -52.15
C LEU A 1053 -18.33 73.50 -53.66
N ILE A 1054 -17.85 72.54 -54.46
CA ILE A 1054 -17.96 72.50 -55.93
C ILE A 1054 -19.41 72.64 -56.42
N ARG A 1055 -20.38 72.01 -55.73
CA ARG A 1055 -21.80 72.14 -56.09
C ARG A 1055 -22.34 73.55 -55.81
N LYS A 1056 -21.88 74.19 -54.73
CA LYS A 1056 -22.26 75.57 -54.39
C LYS A 1056 -21.74 76.54 -55.45
N GLU A 1057 -20.47 76.43 -55.82
CA GLU A 1057 -19.85 77.27 -56.86
C GLU A 1057 -20.56 77.12 -58.22
N TRP A 1058 -20.90 75.88 -58.61
CA TRP A 1058 -21.67 75.65 -59.84
C TRP A 1058 -23.07 76.25 -59.80
N LYS A 1059 -23.74 76.22 -58.63
CA LYS A 1059 -25.06 76.83 -58.45
C LYS A 1059 -24.98 78.36 -58.58
N GLU A 1060 -23.92 78.98 -58.05
CA GLU A 1060 -23.69 80.41 -58.19
C GLU A 1060 -23.51 80.82 -59.66
N LEU A 1061 -22.76 80.03 -60.44
CA LEU A 1061 -22.62 80.24 -61.89
C LEU A 1061 -23.97 80.19 -62.63
N ILE A 1062 -24.80 79.16 -62.38
CA ILE A 1062 -26.14 79.04 -62.98
C ILE A 1062 -26.98 80.26 -62.62
N THR A 1063 -26.94 80.68 -61.36
CA THR A 1063 -27.73 81.83 -60.87
C THR A 1063 -27.29 83.13 -61.53
N LYS A 1064 -25.98 83.36 -61.67
CA LYS A 1064 -25.42 84.57 -62.29
C LYS A 1064 -25.80 84.70 -63.77
N TYR A 1065 -25.90 83.58 -64.49
CA TYR A 1065 -26.17 83.54 -65.93
C TYR A 1065 -27.48 82.81 -66.27
N ASP A 1066 -28.53 82.94 -65.45
CA ASP A 1066 -29.79 82.17 -65.54
C ASP A 1066 -30.37 82.08 -66.97
N TYR A 1067 -30.37 83.20 -67.72
CA TYR A 1067 -30.87 83.25 -69.09
C TYR A 1067 -30.16 82.31 -70.07
N LEU A 1068 -28.89 81.96 -69.82
CA LEU A 1068 -28.11 81.01 -70.64
C LEU A 1068 -28.39 79.54 -70.27
N PHE A 1069 -29.03 79.27 -69.13
CA PHE A 1069 -29.28 77.93 -68.62
C PHE A 1069 -30.76 77.49 -68.73
N LYS A 1070 -31.69 78.40 -69.11
CA LYS A 1070 -33.11 78.10 -69.34
C LYS A 1070 -33.36 77.05 -70.43
N SER A 1071 -34.38 76.23 -70.22
CA SER A 1071 -34.83 75.22 -71.18
C SER A 1071 -35.66 75.84 -72.33
N ASN A 1072 -35.72 75.13 -73.47
CA ASN A 1072 -36.55 75.57 -74.61
C ASN A 1072 -38.05 75.67 -74.25
N GLN A 1073 -38.53 74.92 -73.25
CA GLN A 1073 -39.94 74.94 -72.82
C GLN A 1073 -40.27 76.14 -71.92
N GLU A 1074 -39.33 76.55 -71.07
CA GLU A 1074 -39.44 77.80 -70.29
C GLU A 1074 -39.44 79.01 -71.24
N LEU A 1075 -38.53 79.02 -72.21
CA LEU A 1075 -38.51 80.05 -73.27
C LEU A 1075 -39.79 80.06 -74.12
N TRP A 1076 -40.41 78.91 -74.36
CA TRP A 1076 -41.69 78.83 -75.06
C TRP A 1076 -42.83 79.46 -74.24
N THR A 1077 -42.86 79.18 -72.93
CA THR A 1077 -43.88 79.71 -72.00
C THR A 1077 -43.76 81.23 -71.86
N ASP A 1078 -42.54 81.75 -71.70
CA ASP A 1078 -42.27 83.19 -71.65
C ASP A 1078 -42.74 83.90 -72.93
N ASN A 1079 -42.54 83.28 -74.10
CA ASN A 1079 -43.00 83.85 -75.37
C ASN A 1079 -44.53 83.77 -75.53
N LYS A 1080 -45.20 82.72 -75.02
CA LYS A 1080 -46.67 82.65 -75.02
C LYS A 1080 -47.27 83.77 -74.17
N ILE A 1081 -46.73 84.03 -72.98
CA ILE A 1081 -47.20 85.12 -72.10
C ILE A 1081 -47.08 86.47 -72.82
N LYS A 1082 -45.90 86.76 -73.41
CA LYS A 1082 -45.68 87.99 -74.18
C LYS A 1082 -46.64 88.14 -75.37
N LEU A 1083 -47.05 87.03 -75.99
CA LEU A 1083 -48.06 87.05 -77.05
C LEU A 1083 -49.45 87.40 -76.52
N GLU A 1084 -49.85 86.82 -75.40
CA GLU A 1084 -51.15 87.09 -74.78
C GLU A 1084 -51.29 88.57 -74.40
N GLU A 1085 -50.26 89.13 -73.78
CA GLU A 1085 -50.18 90.57 -73.46
C GLU A 1085 -50.29 91.44 -74.72
N TYR A 1086 -49.63 91.04 -75.81
CA TYR A 1086 -49.69 91.78 -77.07
C TYR A 1086 -51.09 91.76 -77.69
N ILE A 1087 -51.76 90.60 -77.67
CA ILE A 1087 -53.13 90.45 -78.21
C ILE A 1087 -54.12 91.27 -77.39
N GLN A 1088 -54.04 91.22 -76.06
CA GLN A 1088 -54.93 92.02 -75.19
C GLN A 1088 -54.78 93.52 -75.43
N LYS A 1089 -53.56 94.00 -75.67
CA LYS A 1089 -53.29 95.43 -75.87
C LYS A 1089 -53.73 95.96 -77.23
N TYR A 1090 -53.56 95.19 -78.30
CA TYR A 1090 -53.73 95.70 -79.68
C TYR A 1090 -54.85 95.02 -80.47
N ASN A 1091 -55.48 94.00 -79.90
CA ASN A 1091 -56.49 93.14 -80.53
C ASN A 1091 -56.10 92.65 -81.94
N LYS A 1092 -54.80 92.35 -82.14
CA LYS A 1092 -54.23 91.84 -83.39
C LYS A 1092 -52.95 91.04 -83.13
N LEU A 1093 -52.57 90.16 -84.06
CA LEU A 1093 -51.31 89.41 -83.95
C LEU A 1093 -50.06 90.30 -84.19
N PRO A 1094 -48.93 90.01 -83.52
CA PRO A 1094 -47.68 90.70 -83.80
C PRO A 1094 -47.24 90.47 -85.25
N PRO A 1095 -46.81 91.52 -85.98
CA PRO A 1095 -46.42 91.39 -87.37
C PRO A 1095 -45.19 90.48 -87.51
N ILE A 1096 -45.14 89.67 -88.57
CA ILE A 1096 -44.11 88.63 -88.76
C ILE A 1096 -42.67 89.17 -88.80
N ARG A 1097 -42.49 90.48 -89.00
CA ARG A 1097 -41.17 91.14 -88.99
C ARG A 1097 -40.52 91.22 -87.61
N VAL A 1098 -41.28 91.14 -86.52
CA VAL A 1098 -40.74 91.14 -85.14
C VAL A 1098 -40.53 89.72 -84.62
N LYS A 1099 -39.58 89.52 -83.69
CA LYS A 1099 -39.21 88.20 -83.13
C LYS A 1099 -40.43 87.40 -82.64
N LEU A 1100 -41.31 88.04 -81.87
CA LEU A 1100 -42.53 87.41 -81.37
C LEU A 1100 -43.48 87.01 -82.51
N GLY A 1101 -43.60 87.82 -83.57
CA GLY A 1101 -44.40 87.52 -84.76
C GLY A 1101 -43.85 86.35 -85.59
N ARG A 1102 -42.51 86.24 -85.72
CA ARG A 1102 -41.87 85.06 -86.34
C ARG A 1102 -42.12 83.81 -85.51
N TRP A 1103 -41.97 83.91 -84.19
CA TRP A 1103 -42.22 82.81 -83.28
C TRP A 1103 -43.67 82.32 -83.40
N VAL A 1104 -44.66 83.23 -83.40
CA VAL A 1104 -46.08 82.90 -83.66
C VAL A 1104 -46.27 82.21 -85.02
N SER A 1105 -45.63 82.72 -86.08
CA SER A 1105 -45.73 82.13 -87.42
C SER A 1105 -45.20 80.70 -87.45
N HIS A 1106 -44.03 80.46 -86.85
CA HIS A 1106 -43.49 79.10 -86.71
C HIS A 1106 -44.43 78.23 -85.87
N GLN A 1107 -44.96 78.73 -84.74
CA GLN A 1107 -45.91 77.96 -83.93
C GLN A 1107 -47.16 77.57 -84.74
N LYS A 1108 -47.70 78.48 -85.57
CA LYS A 1108 -48.82 78.19 -86.49
C LYS A 1108 -48.46 77.10 -87.51
N GLN A 1109 -47.28 77.17 -88.11
CA GLN A 1109 -46.83 76.17 -89.10
C GLN A 1109 -46.65 74.79 -88.46
N HIS A 1110 -46.00 74.72 -87.30
CA HIS A 1110 -45.78 73.48 -86.56
C HIS A 1110 -47.08 72.89 -85.99
N TYR A 1111 -48.07 73.72 -85.63
CA TYR A 1111 -49.37 73.20 -85.22
C TYR A 1111 -50.09 72.48 -86.38
N LYS A 1112 -49.93 72.94 -87.63
CA LYS A 1112 -50.57 72.34 -88.82
C LYS A 1112 -49.85 71.10 -89.36
N LYS A 1113 -48.53 70.99 -89.25
CA LYS A 1113 -47.76 69.83 -89.74
C LYS A 1113 -47.34 68.95 -88.56
N LYS A 1114 -47.88 67.73 -88.44
CA LYS A 1114 -47.35 66.71 -87.51
C LYS A 1114 -45.94 66.33 -87.96
N GLY A 1115 -44.93 66.69 -87.17
CA GLY A 1115 -43.51 66.52 -87.46
C GLY A 1115 -42.63 67.20 -86.40
N ASN A 1116 -42.03 66.39 -85.52
CA ASN A 1116 -40.94 66.61 -84.55
C ASN A 1116 -40.57 68.07 -84.24
N ASN A 1117 -41.45 68.81 -83.57
CA ASN A 1117 -41.16 70.14 -82.99
C ASN A 1117 -41.87 70.30 -81.64
N ILE A 1118 -41.43 71.25 -80.79
CA ILE A 1118 -41.88 71.45 -79.38
C ILE A 1118 -43.41 71.45 -79.19
N ILE A 1119 -44.17 71.84 -80.21
CA ILE A 1119 -45.65 71.80 -80.26
C ILE A 1119 -46.23 70.36 -80.36
N GLU A 1120 -45.43 69.30 -80.33
CA GLU A 1120 -45.89 67.91 -80.22
C GLU A 1120 -46.01 67.40 -78.78
N ASN A 1121 -45.44 68.10 -77.78
CA ASN A 1121 -45.81 67.81 -76.40
C ASN A 1121 -47.32 68.11 -76.24
N GLU A 1122 -48.13 67.10 -75.95
CA GLU A 1122 -49.60 67.23 -75.88
C GLU A 1122 -50.05 68.38 -74.99
N ASP A 1123 -49.36 68.63 -73.88
CA ASP A 1123 -49.69 69.72 -72.97
C ASP A 1123 -49.40 71.09 -73.59
N THR A 1124 -48.24 71.25 -74.24
CA THR A 1124 -47.88 72.49 -74.97
C THR A 1124 -48.79 72.70 -76.18
N ARG A 1125 -49.14 71.62 -76.89
CA ARG A 1125 -50.05 71.62 -78.04
C ARG A 1125 -51.46 72.00 -77.63
N LYS A 1126 -51.96 71.43 -76.53
CA LYS A 1126 -53.25 71.76 -75.92
C LYS A 1126 -53.26 73.21 -75.44
N LYS A 1127 -52.24 73.65 -74.71
CA LYS A 1127 -52.07 75.05 -74.27
C LYS A 1127 -52.04 76.03 -75.44
N TRP A 1128 -51.49 75.65 -76.60
CA TRP A 1128 -51.52 76.47 -77.81
C TRP A 1128 -52.88 76.42 -78.51
N GLY A 1129 -53.53 75.24 -78.55
CA GLY A 1129 -54.89 75.06 -79.04
C GLY A 1129 -55.91 75.88 -78.25
N ASP A 1130 -55.90 75.76 -76.92
CA ASP A 1130 -56.74 76.54 -76.00
C ASP A 1130 -56.52 78.05 -76.19
N PHE A 1131 -55.27 78.46 -76.42
CA PHE A 1131 -54.93 79.86 -76.70
C PHE A 1131 -55.52 80.34 -78.03
N ILE A 1132 -55.47 79.52 -79.09
CA ILE A 1132 -56.10 79.82 -80.38
C ILE A 1132 -57.63 79.89 -80.21
N SER A 1133 -58.24 78.95 -79.50
CA SER A 1133 -59.68 78.91 -79.24
C SER A 1133 -60.19 80.11 -78.43
N LYS A 1134 -59.33 80.72 -77.60
CA LYS A 1134 -59.65 81.96 -76.88
C LYS A 1134 -59.73 83.19 -77.80
N TYR A 1135 -59.02 83.18 -78.93
CA TYR A 1135 -58.98 84.29 -79.89
C TYR A 1135 -59.25 83.84 -81.33
N PRO A 1136 -60.40 83.19 -81.62
CA PRO A 1136 -60.61 82.49 -82.89
C PRO A 1136 -60.70 83.45 -84.09
N HIS A 1137 -61.13 84.69 -83.88
CA HIS A 1137 -61.21 85.71 -84.93
C HIS A 1137 -59.84 86.23 -85.40
N LEU A 1138 -58.75 85.94 -84.67
CA LEU A 1138 -57.39 86.41 -84.99
C LEU A 1138 -56.50 85.32 -85.60
N PHE A 1139 -56.90 84.05 -85.52
CA PHE A 1139 -56.06 82.90 -85.81
C PHE A 1139 -56.54 82.10 -87.01
#